data_AF-A4I272-F1
#
_entry.id   AF-A4I272-F1
#
_cell.length_a   1.000
_cell.length_b   1.000
_cell.length_c   1.000
_cell.angle_alpha   90.00
_cell.angle_beta   90.00
_cell.angle_gamma   90.00
#
_symmetry.space_group_name_H-M   'P 1'
#
loop_
_entity.id
_entity.type
_entity.pdbx_description
1 polymer ?
#
loop_
_entity_poly.entity_id
_entity_poly.type
_entity_poly.pdbx_seq_one_letter_code
_entity_poly.pdbx_strand_id
1 'polypeptide(L)'
;MYKKALNAFFLKVHPDFFHHNVQQQTVNQNSVAQLNELLAWAREFKQGTLRAPPATSISFSFYRRIDEKEGGGADAVTAQRSARASDAGSSGGEGENSDGRPKESVFAKRAYRAADWAADGSGFDGSGAGGGTPLHRDSQTVLIHSTFELPQGFVASESNRGLVERSVNKFLRDLLRRAECIDSVTESMSVAEDAAAARREAKPLRRRRADPRAKAKSGGKTLLDEASEVMTMQWTLTSVPTLEELMDADQVLFAKTLSPLQCSAALHTLRASLGELHYDQWSSMPLIIDDHFAIGADITGGLTVPWDFTALQFVGFLHQNAAAIAQCRTLAAAFATEVEQLIAELCTALELDDMLISCSHKEAMNVLRLLHRNKELLHGYGLTNLTLEIGMRHATRANGVVIVDVSMRTTEELREWLQALHGKLDLQRKLYSVSKQMLETTMWHLKEFRGMVEPGGVDAFVHNDCTYAQRLAWAKELFRIGPALAHWDWQEFTFLLSPELDVDWSRRQLRLPHNFDGDALVRYVEDVQRSAKEKEKEALLRASAVRRLSDEELRAQTHAVDLQLSDGTNEPESKEQARRQLLEDPLVPGMQPVSEAMRHLYRQSSPHMDEYMTSSEDRVDPLSVERPLSHAVTFNSDTEAEEQLKWEGFYQEPYVDQMPTGDLDDMAHTYRLTNRWHREAAAKKLLEELQSTYGKKSRRFDYQKMGDVLEINNARVQPKGFPVVARGMKPSEG
;
A
#
# COMPACT_ATOMS: atom_id res chain seq x y z
N MET A 1 -26.13 -0.61 23.64
CA MET A 1 -26.43 -0.74 25.08
C MET A 1 -25.31 -1.48 25.78
N TYR A 2 -24.94 -2.65 25.28
CA TYR A 2 -23.95 -3.56 25.83
C TYR A 2 -22.50 -3.24 25.40
N LYS A 3 -22.30 -2.37 24.40
CA LYS A 3 -20.98 -1.96 23.88
C LYS A 3 -19.94 -1.62 24.97
N LYS A 4 -20.32 -0.89 26.03
CA LYS A 4 -19.38 -0.55 27.12
C LYS A 4 -18.97 -1.78 27.93
N ALA A 5 -19.92 -2.68 28.23
CA ALA A 5 -19.67 -3.91 28.96
C ALA A 5 -18.81 -4.89 28.14
N LEU A 6 -19.10 -5.02 26.84
CA LEU A 6 -18.32 -5.84 25.91
C LEU A 6 -16.89 -5.32 25.74
N ASN A 7 -16.71 -4.01 25.59
CA ASN A 7 -15.37 -3.41 25.53
C ASN A 7 -14.57 -3.62 26.82
N ALA A 8 -15.21 -3.49 27.99
CA ALA A 8 -14.56 -3.78 29.26
C ALA A 8 -14.20 -5.26 29.39
N PHE A 9 -15.06 -6.17 28.92
CA PHE A 9 -14.79 -7.61 28.90
C PHE A 9 -13.55 -7.93 28.06
N PHE A 10 -13.55 -7.55 26.78
CA PHE A 10 -12.43 -7.85 25.90
C PHE A 10 -11.13 -7.20 26.39
N LEU A 11 -11.16 -5.97 26.92
CA LEU A 11 -9.97 -5.35 27.51
C LEU A 11 -9.36 -6.17 28.66
N LYS A 12 -10.18 -6.87 29.45
CA LYS A 12 -9.70 -7.68 30.59
C LYS A 12 -9.16 -9.06 30.19
N VAL A 13 -9.64 -9.64 29.08
CA VAL A 13 -9.36 -11.03 28.70
C VAL A 13 -8.61 -11.19 27.37
N HIS A 14 -8.35 -10.09 26.64
CA HIS A 14 -7.69 -10.19 25.34
C HIS A 14 -6.29 -10.82 25.48
N PRO A 15 -5.92 -11.79 24.62
CA PRO A 15 -4.64 -12.51 24.73
C PRO A 15 -3.43 -11.58 24.71
N ASP A 16 -3.48 -10.50 23.94
CA ASP A 16 -2.37 -9.52 23.84
C ASP A 16 -1.99 -8.90 25.19
N PHE A 17 -2.84 -8.94 26.22
CA PHE A 17 -2.46 -8.41 27.52
C PHE A 17 -1.70 -9.39 28.41
N PHE A 18 -1.52 -10.65 27.97
CA PHE A 18 -0.95 -11.75 28.75
C PHE A 18 0.45 -12.16 28.27
N HIS A 19 1.27 -11.23 27.77
CA HIS A 19 2.63 -11.49 27.29
C HIS A 19 3.55 -12.18 28.31
N HIS A 20 3.29 -12.00 29.61
CA HIS A 20 4.10 -12.61 30.68
C HIS A 20 3.85 -14.11 30.85
N ASN A 21 2.70 -14.62 30.39
CA ASN A 21 2.36 -16.04 30.50
C ASN A 21 1.73 -16.55 29.20
N VAL A 22 2.59 -17.14 28.36
CA VAL A 22 2.21 -17.69 27.06
C VAL A 22 1.07 -18.71 27.19
N GLN A 23 1.03 -19.52 28.26
CA GLN A 23 -0.06 -20.49 28.44
C GLN A 23 -1.41 -19.80 28.63
N GLN A 24 -1.46 -18.73 29.43
CA GLN A 24 -2.68 -17.95 29.63
C GLN A 24 -3.09 -17.22 28.35
N GLN A 25 -2.11 -16.66 27.62
CA GLN A 25 -2.32 -16.04 26.32
C GLN A 25 -2.93 -17.03 25.32
N THR A 26 -2.37 -18.23 25.18
CA THR A 26 -2.88 -19.28 24.28
C THR A 26 -4.28 -19.73 24.66
N VAL A 27 -4.58 -19.91 25.95
CA VAL A 27 -5.94 -20.26 26.42
C VAL A 27 -6.95 -19.18 26.06
N ASN A 28 -6.60 -17.90 26.26
CA ASN A 28 -7.45 -16.78 25.90
C ASN A 28 -7.63 -16.69 24.38
N GLN A 29 -6.56 -16.85 23.61
CA GLN A 29 -6.61 -16.82 22.14
C GLN A 29 -7.53 -17.91 21.59
N ASN A 30 -7.40 -19.15 22.07
CA ASN A 30 -8.29 -20.25 21.70
C ASN A 30 -9.74 -19.96 22.07
N SER A 31 -9.99 -19.43 23.27
CA SER A 31 -11.35 -19.09 23.72
C SER A 31 -11.95 -17.91 22.95
N VAL A 32 -11.15 -16.92 22.55
CA VAL A 32 -11.57 -15.83 21.67
C VAL A 32 -11.89 -16.39 20.27
N ALA A 33 -11.05 -17.25 19.70
CA ALA A 33 -11.31 -17.86 18.39
C ALA A 33 -12.62 -18.66 18.38
N GLN A 34 -12.83 -19.53 19.38
CA GLN A 34 -14.07 -20.27 19.55
C GLN A 34 -15.28 -19.35 19.76
N LEU A 35 -15.11 -18.22 20.46
CA LEU A 35 -16.18 -17.26 20.68
C LEU A 35 -16.57 -16.58 19.36
N ASN A 36 -15.57 -16.25 18.53
CA ASN A 36 -15.81 -15.68 17.21
C ASN A 36 -16.60 -16.64 16.32
N GLU A 37 -16.23 -17.92 16.30
CA GLU A 37 -16.91 -18.95 15.53
C GLU A 37 -18.37 -19.11 15.99
N LEU A 38 -18.60 -19.15 17.31
CA LEU A 38 -19.94 -19.21 17.89
C LEU A 38 -20.79 -18.00 17.49
N LEU A 39 -20.23 -16.79 17.57
CA LEU A 39 -20.92 -15.55 17.19
C LEU A 39 -21.19 -15.48 15.68
N ALA A 40 -20.25 -15.95 14.85
CA ALA A 40 -20.41 -16.03 13.41
C ALA A 40 -21.55 -17.00 13.03
N TRP A 41 -21.54 -18.22 13.60
CA TRP A 41 -22.62 -19.19 13.42
C TRP A 41 -23.97 -18.62 13.87
N ALA A 42 -24.03 -17.99 15.05
CA ALA A 42 -25.27 -17.42 15.56
C ALA A 42 -25.80 -16.27 14.67
N ARG A 43 -24.89 -15.47 14.09
CA ARG A 43 -25.24 -14.42 13.13
C ARG A 43 -25.74 -15.00 11.81
N GLU A 44 -25.09 -16.02 11.27
CA GLU A 44 -25.55 -16.76 10.07
C GLU A 44 -26.95 -17.35 10.29
N PHE A 45 -27.16 -17.99 11.44
CA PHE A 45 -28.46 -18.54 11.84
C PHE A 45 -29.53 -17.44 11.96
N LYS A 46 -29.16 -16.29 12.54
CA LYS A 46 -30.02 -15.10 12.60
C LYS A 46 -30.21 -14.45 11.24
N GLN A 47 -29.40 -14.69 10.21
CA GLN A 47 -29.60 -14.18 8.85
C GLN A 47 -30.41 -15.12 7.95
N GLY A 48 -30.67 -16.35 8.40
CA GLY A 48 -31.46 -17.37 7.69
C GLY A 48 -30.63 -18.52 7.12
N THR A 49 -29.31 -18.53 7.32
CA THR A 49 -28.43 -19.64 6.94
C THR A 49 -28.39 -20.66 8.09
N LEU A 50 -29.28 -21.65 8.04
CA LEU A 50 -29.48 -22.63 9.12
C LEU A 50 -28.45 -23.77 9.05
N ARG A 51 -27.19 -23.50 9.40
CA ARG A 51 -26.15 -24.52 9.56
C ARG A 51 -26.21 -25.20 10.94
N ALA A 52 -25.70 -26.42 11.02
CA ALA A 52 -25.50 -27.11 12.30
C ALA A 52 -24.55 -26.29 13.19
N PRO A 53 -24.77 -26.26 14.53
CA PRO A 53 -23.88 -25.57 15.45
C PRO A 53 -22.49 -26.23 15.49
N PRO A 54 -21.42 -25.48 15.81
CA PRO A 54 -20.08 -26.04 15.99
C PRO A 54 -20.04 -27.13 17.08
N ALA A 55 -20.81 -26.93 18.16
CA ALA A 55 -21.16 -27.97 19.11
C ALA A 55 -22.45 -27.61 19.85
N THR A 56 -23.12 -28.60 20.44
CA THR A 56 -24.31 -28.40 21.30
C THR A 56 -23.95 -27.90 22.70
N SER A 57 -22.71 -28.13 23.14
CA SER A 57 -22.16 -27.64 24.41
C SER A 57 -20.68 -27.29 24.23
N ILE A 58 -20.26 -26.09 24.64
CA ILE A 58 -18.86 -25.63 24.58
C ILE A 58 -18.50 -24.98 25.91
N SER A 59 -17.38 -25.39 26.51
CA SER A 59 -16.85 -24.81 27.74
C SER A 59 -15.74 -23.80 27.42
N PHE A 60 -15.98 -22.53 27.76
CA PHE A 60 -15.04 -21.43 27.55
C PHE A 60 -14.28 -21.11 28.83
N SER A 61 -12.99 -20.85 28.70
CA SER A 61 -12.13 -20.48 29.83
C SER A 61 -11.28 -19.27 29.48
N PHE A 62 -11.46 -18.17 30.22
CA PHE A 62 -10.70 -16.94 30.04
C PHE A 62 -9.92 -16.61 31.31
N TYR A 63 -8.65 -16.27 31.18
CA TYR A 63 -7.90 -15.57 32.22
C TYR A 63 -8.24 -14.08 32.17
N ARG A 64 -8.53 -13.51 33.33
CA ARG A 64 -8.82 -12.09 33.56
C ARG A 64 -7.66 -11.45 34.31
N ARG A 65 -7.22 -10.27 33.88
CA ARG A 65 -6.32 -9.43 34.68
C ARG A 65 -7.08 -8.78 35.83
N ILE A 66 -6.57 -8.86 37.05
CA ILE A 66 -7.07 -8.04 38.16
C ILE A 66 -6.37 -6.69 38.05
N ASP A 67 -7.10 -5.67 37.59
CA ASP A 67 -6.62 -4.29 37.69
C ASP A 67 -6.60 -3.88 39.17
N GLU A 68 -5.51 -3.26 39.63
CA GLU A 68 -5.33 -2.82 41.03
C GLU A 68 -6.45 -1.92 41.54
N LYS A 69 -7.31 -1.38 40.66
CA LYS A 69 -8.49 -0.58 41.04
C LYS A 69 -9.69 -1.40 41.52
N GLU A 70 -9.82 -2.68 41.19
CA GLU A 70 -10.99 -3.49 41.59
C GLU A 70 -10.89 -4.03 43.03
N GLY A 71 -9.69 -4.10 43.61
CA GLY A 71 -9.45 -4.65 44.94
C GLY A 71 -9.79 -3.77 46.15
N GLY A 72 -10.39 -2.58 45.98
CA GLY A 72 -10.56 -1.61 47.08
C GLY A 72 -11.97 -1.06 47.33
N GLY A 73 -12.99 -1.51 46.59
CA GLY A 73 -14.24 -0.73 46.46
C GLY A 73 -15.45 -1.17 47.29
N ALA A 74 -15.56 -2.43 47.71
CA ALA A 74 -16.84 -2.95 48.20
C ALA A 74 -17.04 -2.86 49.74
N ASP A 75 -15.97 -2.92 50.54
CA ASP A 75 -16.12 -2.96 52.01
C ASP A 75 -15.86 -1.61 52.72
N ALA A 76 -15.25 -0.63 52.05
CA ALA A 76 -14.93 0.66 52.67
C ALA A 76 -16.10 1.65 52.73
N VAL A 77 -17.03 1.59 51.77
CA VAL A 77 -18.08 2.61 51.62
C VAL A 77 -19.21 2.46 52.67
N THR A 78 -19.39 1.27 53.22
CA THR A 78 -20.40 1.04 54.29
C THR A 78 -19.88 1.42 55.67
N ALA A 79 -18.56 1.45 55.89
CA ALA A 79 -17.97 1.80 57.19
C ALA A 79 -17.74 3.31 57.38
N GLN A 80 -17.51 4.08 56.31
CA GLN A 80 -17.14 5.50 56.44
C GLN A 80 -18.31 6.48 56.60
N ARG A 81 -19.55 6.06 56.33
CA ARG A 81 -20.72 6.95 56.44
C ARG A 81 -21.17 7.24 57.88
N SER A 82 -20.61 6.56 58.88
CA SER A 82 -20.93 6.80 60.29
C SER A 82 -19.96 7.77 61.00
N ALA A 83 -18.95 8.34 60.32
CA ALA A 83 -17.84 9.03 61.00
C ALA A 83 -17.55 10.48 60.56
N ARG A 84 -18.39 11.13 59.73
CA ARG A 84 -18.20 12.55 59.34
C ARG A 84 -19.47 13.37 59.55
N ALA A 85 -19.80 13.54 60.82
CA ALA A 85 -20.38 14.78 61.33
C ALA A 85 -19.23 15.69 61.80
N SER A 86 -19.44 17.00 61.74
CA SER A 86 -18.59 18.12 62.23
C SER A 86 -17.43 18.64 61.35
N ASP A 87 -17.58 19.94 61.03
CA ASP A 87 -16.64 21.02 60.68
C ASP A 87 -15.88 21.00 59.33
N ALA A 88 -16.11 21.93 58.38
CA ALA A 88 -15.97 23.41 58.37
C ALA A 88 -14.48 23.84 58.45
N GLY A 89 -13.86 24.65 57.59
CA GLY A 89 -14.18 25.35 56.34
C GLY A 89 -12.99 26.31 56.01
N SER A 90 -12.89 26.81 54.76
CA SER A 90 -12.07 27.97 54.28
C SER A 90 -10.52 27.88 54.33
N SER A 91 -9.67 28.40 53.44
CA SER A 91 -9.74 29.18 52.18
C SER A 91 -8.28 29.48 51.70
N GLY A 92 -8.03 29.63 50.39
CA GLY A 92 -7.08 30.63 49.87
C GLY A 92 -5.77 30.16 49.18
N GLY A 93 -5.46 30.78 48.04
CA GLY A 93 -4.07 30.98 47.57
C GLY A 93 -3.80 30.67 46.10
N GLU A 94 -3.78 31.71 45.25
CA GLU A 94 -3.37 31.74 43.84
C GLU A 94 -1.83 31.71 43.65
N GLY A 95 -1.36 31.40 42.45
CA GLY A 95 0.04 31.60 42.05
C GLY A 95 0.32 31.17 40.59
N GLU A 96 0.29 32.14 39.68
CA GLU A 96 0.85 32.05 38.31
C GLU A 96 2.38 31.91 38.34
N ASN A 97 2.96 31.16 37.40
CA ASN A 97 4.25 31.54 36.81
C ASN A 97 4.49 30.85 35.46
N SER A 98 4.87 31.68 34.51
CA SER A 98 5.36 31.43 33.16
C SER A 98 6.75 30.78 33.15
N ASP A 99 6.99 29.80 32.27
CA ASP A 99 8.23 29.75 31.47
C ASP A 99 8.17 28.69 30.35
N GLY A 100 8.66 29.07 29.18
CA GLY A 100 8.53 28.33 27.92
C GLY A 100 9.64 27.30 27.66
N ARG A 101 9.34 26.02 27.87
CA ARG A 101 10.05 24.90 27.23
C ARG A 101 9.05 23.92 26.60
N PRO A 102 9.34 23.40 25.39
CA PRO A 102 8.44 22.46 24.72
C PRO A 102 8.35 21.18 25.57
N LYS A 103 7.13 20.75 25.85
CA LYS A 103 6.84 19.50 26.56
C LYS A 103 7.37 18.33 25.74
N GLU A 104 8.43 17.68 26.24
CA GLU A 104 8.85 16.36 25.79
C GLU A 104 7.69 15.37 25.94
N SER A 105 7.44 14.60 24.87
CA SER A 105 6.42 13.56 24.85
C SER A 105 6.82 12.44 25.82
N VAL A 106 5.89 12.08 26.71
CA VAL A 106 6.07 11.09 27.79
C VAL A 106 6.16 9.64 27.27
N PHE A 107 6.18 9.41 25.95
CA PHE A 107 6.15 8.06 25.38
C PHE A 107 7.54 7.37 25.30
N ALA A 108 8.65 8.09 25.44
CA ALA A 108 10.00 7.54 25.20
C ALA A 108 10.76 7.05 26.46
N LYS A 109 10.18 7.12 27.67
CA LYS A 109 10.92 6.89 28.93
C LYS A 109 10.64 5.57 29.66
N ARG A 110 9.97 4.59 29.04
CA ARG A 110 9.88 3.24 29.61
C ARG A 110 11.09 2.40 29.17
N ALA A 111 12.27 2.90 29.55
CA ALA A 111 13.51 2.17 29.48
C ALA A 111 13.41 0.93 30.36
N TYR A 112 13.91 -0.18 29.81
CA TYR A 112 14.24 -1.42 30.47
C TYR A 112 14.80 -1.17 31.87
N ARG A 113 14.04 -1.55 32.91
CA ARG A 113 14.61 -1.92 34.19
C ARG A 113 14.72 -3.43 34.19
N ALA A 114 15.95 -3.92 34.07
CA ALA A 114 16.30 -5.30 34.38
C ALA A 114 15.81 -5.61 35.80
N ALA A 115 15.00 -6.66 35.93
CA ALA A 115 14.70 -7.27 37.21
C ALA A 115 15.78 -8.33 37.46
N ASP A 116 16.49 -8.19 38.57
CA ASP A 116 17.51 -9.12 39.05
C ASP A 116 16.97 -10.55 39.12
N TRP A 117 17.56 -11.45 38.33
CA TRP A 117 17.40 -12.89 38.54
C TRP A 117 18.76 -13.46 38.95
N ALA A 118 18.87 -13.75 40.24
CA ALA A 118 20.01 -14.45 40.82
C ALA A 118 20.09 -15.87 40.21
N ALA A 119 21.19 -16.12 39.52
CA ALA A 119 21.64 -17.45 39.17
C ALA A 119 22.49 -17.98 40.32
N ASP A 120 21.95 -18.89 41.13
CA ASP A 120 22.78 -19.76 41.97
C ASP A 120 22.12 -21.15 42.00
N GLY A 121 22.77 -22.08 41.29
CA GLY A 121 22.47 -23.51 41.36
C GLY A 121 23.11 -24.12 42.59
N SER A 122 22.29 -24.53 43.55
CA SER A 122 22.52 -25.63 44.49
C SER A 122 21.17 -25.82 45.21
N GLY A 123 20.49 -26.94 45.08
CA GLY A 123 20.84 -28.18 45.76
C GLY A 123 19.90 -28.35 46.95
N PHE A 124 19.31 -29.54 47.06
CA PHE A 124 18.89 -30.17 48.31
C PHE A 124 17.50 -29.82 48.89
N ASP A 125 16.56 -30.71 48.60
CA ASP A 125 15.83 -31.59 49.53
C ASP A 125 15.32 -31.03 50.87
N GLY A 126 14.04 -31.28 51.16
CA GLY A 126 13.58 -31.54 52.53
C GLY A 126 12.73 -30.46 53.18
N SER A 127 11.40 -30.68 53.15
CA SER A 127 10.45 -30.49 54.26
C SER A 127 10.70 -29.36 55.29
N GLY A 128 9.80 -28.38 55.35
CA GLY A 128 9.70 -27.56 56.56
C GLY A 128 8.91 -26.28 56.36
N ALA A 129 7.78 -26.19 57.03
CA ALA A 129 6.87 -25.06 57.01
C ALA A 129 7.49 -23.76 57.59
N GLY A 130 7.09 -22.63 57.03
CA GLY A 130 6.94 -21.38 57.79
C GLY A 130 7.87 -20.23 57.40
N GLY A 131 7.28 -19.19 56.81
CA GLY A 131 7.66 -17.81 57.09
C GLY A 131 8.55 -17.09 56.06
N GLY A 132 7.91 -16.22 55.26
CA GLY A 132 8.47 -14.92 54.84
C GLY A 132 9.51 -14.93 53.72
N THR A 133 9.06 -14.86 52.46
CA THR A 133 9.89 -14.45 51.32
C THR A 133 9.21 -13.30 50.54
N PRO A 134 10.01 -12.39 49.94
CA PRO A 134 9.56 -11.07 49.54
C PRO A 134 8.67 -11.09 48.29
N LEU A 135 7.75 -10.12 48.23
CA LEU A 135 6.72 -9.92 47.20
C LEU A 135 7.31 -9.83 45.78
N HIS A 136 7.35 -10.96 45.06
CA HIS A 136 7.23 -10.96 43.60
C HIS A 136 5.79 -10.60 43.25
N ARG A 137 5.62 -9.48 42.53
CA ARG A 137 4.33 -8.95 42.10
C ARG A 137 3.82 -9.75 40.90
N ASP A 138 3.50 -11.03 41.14
CA ASP A 138 2.75 -11.84 40.18
C ASP A 138 1.40 -11.16 39.98
N SER A 139 1.16 -10.71 38.75
CA SER A 139 -0.12 -10.13 38.35
C SER A 139 -1.19 -11.16 38.63
N GLN A 140 -1.99 -10.96 39.68
CA GLN A 140 -3.06 -11.89 40.03
C GLN A 140 -4.02 -11.97 38.84
N THR A 141 -4.13 -13.17 38.26
CA THR A 141 -5.11 -13.48 37.22
C THR A 141 -6.20 -14.37 37.79
N VAL A 142 -7.43 -14.17 37.34
CA VAL A 142 -8.60 -14.97 37.76
C VAL A 142 -9.10 -15.75 36.56
N LEU A 143 -9.42 -17.03 36.76
CA LEU A 143 -10.03 -17.87 35.73
C LEU A 143 -11.55 -17.66 35.70
N ILE A 144 -12.06 -17.22 34.57
CA ILE A 144 -13.49 -17.14 34.25
C ILE A 144 -13.85 -18.37 33.42
N HIS A 145 -14.73 -19.21 33.96
CA HIS A 145 -15.28 -20.35 33.24
C HIS A 145 -16.75 -20.09 32.92
N SER A 146 -17.22 -20.36 31.69
CA SER A 146 -18.62 -20.27 31.29
C SER A 146 -18.94 -21.31 30.23
N THR A 147 -20.15 -21.86 30.25
CA THR A 147 -20.56 -22.94 29.34
C THR A 147 -21.70 -22.45 28.46
N PHE A 148 -21.53 -22.58 27.14
CA PHE A 148 -22.60 -22.41 26.17
C PHE A 148 -23.31 -23.75 26.01
N GLU A 149 -24.64 -23.77 26.12
CA GLU A 149 -25.47 -24.97 25.99
C GLU A 149 -26.69 -24.68 25.12
N LEU A 150 -26.95 -25.56 24.15
CA LEU A 150 -28.20 -25.62 23.40
C LEU A 150 -29.15 -26.67 24.02
N PRO A 151 -30.48 -26.48 23.93
CA PRO A 151 -31.43 -27.47 24.42
C PRO A 151 -31.23 -28.85 23.79
N GLN A 152 -31.40 -29.91 24.58
CA GLN A 152 -31.29 -31.29 24.10
C GLN A 152 -32.28 -31.53 22.95
N GLY A 153 -31.80 -32.11 21.84
CA GLY A 153 -32.60 -32.34 20.64
C GLY A 153 -32.78 -31.11 19.74
N PHE A 154 -31.92 -30.08 19.87
CA PHE A 154 -31.93 -28.93 18.97
C PHE A 154 -31.83 -29.34 17.50
N VAL A 155 -32.76 -28.85 16.68
CA VAL A 155 -32.76 -29.02 15.22
C VAL A 155 -32.58 -27.66 14.55
N ALA A 156 -31.68 -27.58 13.57
CA ALA A 156 -31.45 -26.39 12.74
C ALA A 156 -32.69 -26.10 11.87
N SER A 157 -33.63 -25.34 12.42
CA SER A 157 -34.93 -25.04 11.81
C SER A 157 -35.30 -23.58 12.07
N GLU A 158 -36.11 -22.99 11.20
CA GLU A 158 -36.51 -21.58 11.31
C GLU A 158 -37.25 -21.28 12.62
N SER A 159 -38.02 -22.26 13.14
CA SER A 159 -38.71 -22.14 14.44
C SER A 159 -37.75 -21.95 15.62
N ASN A 160 -36.53 -22.44 15.51
CA ASN A 160 -35.52 -22.38 16.57
C ASN A 160 -34.60 -21.17 16.43
N ARG A 161 -34.80 -20.30 15.43
CA ARG A 161 -33.96 -19.11 15.20
C ARG A 161 -33.93 -18.17 16.41
N GLY A 162 -35.08 -17.89 17.00
CA GLY A 162 -35.14 -17.06 18.21
C GLY A 162 -34.63 -17.78 19.47
N LEU A 163 -34.69 -19.11 19.51
CA LEU A 163 -34.09 -19.92 20.59
C LEU A 163 -32.56 -19.82 20.57
N VAL A 164 -31.92 -19.87 19.39
CA VAL A 164 -30.48 -19.68 19.24
C VAL A 164 -30.05 -18.30 19.74
N GLU A 165 -30.72 -17.23 19.30
CA GLU A 165 -30.39 -15.86 19.73
C GLU A 165 -30.49 -15.72 21.26
N ARG A 166 -31.54 -16.26 21.88
CA ARG A 166 -31.67 -16.27 23.35
C ARG A 166 -30.60 -17.10 24.05
N SER A 167 -30.20 -18.24 23.48
CA SER A 167 -29.20 -19.13 24.08
C SER A 167 -27.81 -18.47 24.07
N VAL A 168 -27.46 -17.82 22.96
CA VAL A 168 -26.20 -17.07 22.85
C VAL A 168 -26.22 -15.82 23.71
N ASN A 169 -27.33 -15.07 23.75
CA ASN A 169 -27.46 -13.92 24.66
C ASN A 169 -27.34 -14.35 26.13
N LYS A 170 -27.92 -15.49 26.53
CA LYS A 170 -27.79 -16.06 27.87
C LYS A 170 -26.32 -16.36 28.21
N PHE A 171 -25.59 -16.99 27.28
CA PHE A 171 -24.18 -17.29 27.46
C PHE A 171 -23.32 -16.03 27.54
N LEU A 172 -23.50 -15.07 26.63
CA LEU A 172 -22.77 -13.80 26.64
C LEU A 172 -23.03 -13.00 27.93
N ARG A 173 -24.27 -12.98 28.43
CA ARG A 173 -24.57 -12.40 29.74
C ARG A 173 -23.82 -13.10 30.87
N ASP A 174 -23.77 -14.43 30.88
CA ASP A 174 -23.07 -15.18 31.92
C ASP A 174 -21.56 -14.88 31.89
N LEU A 175 -20.95 -14.79 30.71
CA LEU A 175 -19.57 -14.32 30.55
C LEU A 175 -19.36 -12.91 31.10
N LEU A 176 -20.21 -11.95 30.70
CA LEU A 176 -20.12 -10.56 31.15
C LEU A 176 -20.33 -10.42 32.67
N ARG A 177 -21.21 -11.23 33.25
CA ARG A 177 -21.47 -11.26 34.69
C ARG A 177 -20.28 -11.83 35.47
N ARG A 178 -19.75 -12.98 35.05
CA ARG A 178 -18.57 -13.60 35.71
C ARG A 178 -17.30 -12.75 35.54
N ALA A 179 -17.24 -11.92 34.51
CA ALA A 179 -16.17 -10.94 34.31
C ALA A 179 -16.37 -9.61 35.07
N GLU A 180 -17.52 -9.42 35.74
CA GLU A 180 -17.90 -8.21 36.46
C GLU A 180 -17.95 -6.96 35.55
N CYS A 181 -18.38 -7.13 34.29
CA CYS A 181 -18.40 -6.07 33.28
C CYS A 181 -19.80 -5.50 32.99
N ILE A 182 -20.87 -6.11 33.51
CA ILE A 182 -22.26 -5.70 33.32
C ILE A 182 -22.90 -5.39 34.68
N ASP A 183 -23.74 -4.35 34.74
CA ASP A 183 -24.55 -4.09 35.93
C ASP A 183 -25.78 -5.02 36.00
N SER A 184 -26.30 -5.22 37.20
CA SER A 184 -27.46 -6.09 37.43
C SER A 184 -28.72 -5.63 36.70
N VAL A 185 -28.83 -4.32 36.42
CA VAL A 185 -29.94 -3.72 35.67
C VAL A 185 -29.89 -4.13 34.20
N THR A 186 -28.73 -4.01 33.56
CA THR A 186 -28.54 -4.36 32.15
C THR A 186 -28.63 -5.88 31.94
N GLU A 187 -28.16 -6.69 32.90
CA GLU A 187 -28.43 -8.14 32.93
C GLU A 187 -29.94 -8.41 32.96
N SER A 188 -30.66 -7.78 33.89
CA SER A 188 -32.12 -7.95 34.04
C SER A 188 -32.89 -7.50 32.81
N MET A 189 -32.46 -6.41 32.15
CA MET A 189 -33.07 -5.93 30.90
C MET A 189 -32.91 -6.92 29.76
N SER A 190 -31.73 -7.53 29.64
CA SER A 190 -31.46 -8.53 28.60
C SER A 190 -32.20 -9.85 28.86
N VAL A 191 -32.34 -10.27 30.12
CA VAL A 191 -33.21 -11.40 30.50
C VAL A 191 -34.68 -11.10 30.18
N ALA A 192 -35.14 -9.86 30.45
CA ALA A 192 -36.50 -9.44 30.14
C ALA A 192 -36.75 -9.38 28.61
N GLU A 193 -35.76 -8.98 27.82
CA GLU A 193 -35.80 -8.98 26.35
C GLU A 193 -35.97 -10.41 25.81
N ASP A 194 -35.17 -11.37 26.30
CA ASP A 194 -35.27 -12.78 25.94
C ASP A 194 -36.63 -13.37 26.36
N ALA A 195 -37.10 -13.07 27.58
CA ALA A 195 -38.42 -13.54 28.05
C ALA A 195 -39.58 -12.91 27.24
N ALA A 196 -39.42 -11.68 26.74
CA ALA A 196 -40.39 -11.05 25.85
C ALA A 196 -40.36 -11.70 24.46
N ALA A 197 -39.18 -12.06 23.94
CA ALA A 197 -39.04 -12.79 22.68
C ALA A 197 -39.67 -14.19 22.76
N ALA A 198 -39.39 -14.94 23.83
CA ALA A 198 -39.98 -16.27 24.05
C ALA A 198 -41.52 -16.23 24.12
N ARG A 199 -42.07 -15.21 24.78
CA ARG A 199 -43.52 -15.00 24.84
C ARG A 199 -44.14 -14.65 23.48
N ARG A 200 -43.43 -13.91 22.63
CA ARG A 200 -43.88 -13.57 21.26
C ARG A 200 -43.83 -14.78 20.32
N GLU A 201 -42.89 -15.69 20.51
CA GLU A 201 -42.84 -16.96 19.76
C GLU A 201 -43.99 -17.89 20.17
N ALA A 202 -44.27 -18.00 21.47
CA ALA A 202 -45.38 -18.81 21.96
C ALA A 202 -46.76 -18.24 21.58
N LYS A 203 -46.88 -16.91 21.49
CA LYS A 203 -48.12 -16.22 21.08
C LYS A 203 -47.81 -15.28 19.91
N PRO A 204 -48.05 -15.69 18.65
CA PRO A 204 -47.72 -14.88 17.48
C PRO A 204 -48.53 -13.59 17.48
N LEU A 205 -47.91 -12.51 17.95
CA LEU A 205 -48.47 -11.17 17.93
C LEU A 205 -48.17 -10.53 16.57
N ARG A 206 -49.21 -10.25 15.80
CA ARG A 206 -49.09 -9.56 14.52
C ARG A 206 -48.75 -8.09 14.78
N ARG A 207 -47.46 -7.75 14.80
CA ARG A 207 -47.01 -6.35 14.86
C ARG A 207 -47.40 -5.69 13.54
N ARG A 208 -48.25 -4.66 13.58
CA ARG A 208 -48.58 -3.87 12.38
C ARG A 208 -47.26 -3.44 11.72
N ARG A 209 -47.18 -3.58 10.39
CA ARG A 209 -46.08 -3.05 9.58
C ARG A 209 -45.83 -1.62 10.08
N ALA A 210 -44.68 -1.42 10.73
CA ALA A 210 -44.22 -0.10 11.03
C ALA A 210 -44.14 0.63 9.70
N ASP A 211 -44.69 1.83 9.68
CA ASP A 211 -44.76 2.70 8.52
C ASP A 211 -43.40 2.70 7.80
N PRO A 212 -43.30 2.32 6.52
CA PRO A 212 -42.02 2.31 5.81
C PRO A 212 -41.38 3.71 5.74
N ARG A 213 -42.14 4.77 6.07
CA ARG A 213 -41.64 6.15 6.22
C ARG A 213 -41.07 6.47 7.59
N ALA A 214 -41.26 5.62 8.60
CA ALA A 214 -40.49 5.75 9.83
C ALA A 214 -39.04 5.37 9.48
N LYS A 215 -38.23 6.40 9.16
CA LYS A 215 -36.77 6.35 9.03
C LYS A 215 -36.27 5.23 9.92
N ALA A 216 -35.51 4.31 9.35
CA ALA A 216 -34.78 3.26 10.02
C ALA A 216 -33.94 3.84 11.18
N LYS A 217 -34.59 4.20 12.28
CA LYS A 217 -34.01 4.32 13.59
C LYS A 217 -33.63 2.88 13.87
N SER A 218 -32.35 2.60 13.68
CA SER A 218 -31.70 1.33 13.94
C SER A 218 -32.47 0.60 15.03
N GLY A 219 -33.17 -0.48 14.67
CA GLY A 219 -33.71 -1.38 15.67
C GLY A 219 -32.56 -1.67 16.64
N GLY A 220 -32.80 -1.47 17.94
CA GLY A 220 -31.75 -1.59 18.95
C GLY A 220 -30.98 -2.88 18.70
N LYS A 221 -29.67 -2.77 18.49
CA LYS A 221 -28.79 -3.92 18.24
C LYS A 221 -28.89 -4.84 19.46
N THR A 222 -29.13 -6.13 19.24
CA THR A 222 -29.20 -7.09 20.35
C THR A 222 -27.81 -7.34 20.92
N LEU A 223 -27.70 -8.02 22.07
CA LEU A 223 -26.39 -8.33 22.67
C LEU A 223 -25.49 -9.11 21.70
N LEU A 224 -26.05 -10.08 20.96
CA LEU A 224 -25.37 -10.78 19.87
C LEU A 224 -24.87 -9.82 18.77
N ASP A 225 -25.72 -8.89 18.31
CA ASP A 225 -25.34 -7.96 17.25
C ASP A 225 -24.19 -7.04 17.72
N GLU A 226 -24.28 -6.48 18.93
CA GLU A 226 -23.22 -5.64 19.50
C GLU A 226 -21.95 -6.44 19.81
N ALA A 227 -22.04 -7.68 20.28
CA ALA A 227 -20.89 -8.54 20.55
C ALA A 227 -20.14 -8.90 19.26
N SER A 228 -20.87 -9.31 18.22
CA SER A 228 -20.27 -9.60 16.92
C SER A 228 -19.61 -8.37 16.31
N GLU A 229 -20.25 -7.20 16.38
CA GLU A 229 -19.70 -5.94 15.86
C GLU A 229 -18.47 -5.47 16.65
N VAL A 230 -18.54 -5.48 17.98
CA VAL A 230 -17.41 -5.09 18.85
C VAL A 230 -16.22 -6.02 18.62
N MET A 231 -16.48 -7.32 18.50
CA MET A 231 -15.45 -8.28 18.20
C MET A 231 -14.83 -8.03 16.83
N THR A 232 -15.63 -7.95 15.76
CA THR A 232 -15.11 -7.79 14.40
C THR A 232 -14.47 -6.43 14.12
N MET A 233 -14.90 -5.36 14.80
CA MET A 233 -14.40 -4.01 14.56
C MET A 233 -13.24 -3.58 15.46
N GLN A 234 -13.10 -4.17 16.65
CA GLN A 234 -12.14 -3.69 17.66
C GLN A 234 -11.25 -4.78 18.25
N TRP A 235 -11.75 -6.00 18.39
CA TRP A 235 -11.08 -7.06 19.14
C TRP A 235 -10.89 -8.34 18.32
N THR A 236 -10.75 -8.18 17.01
CA THR A 236 -10.32 -9.27 16.12
C THR A 236 -8.87 -9.59 16.42
N LEU A 237 -8.57 -10.87 16.57
CA LEU A 237 -7.19 -11.36 16.54
C LEU A 237 -6.54 -10.93 15.22
N THR A 238 -5.24 -10.63 15.27
CA THR A 238 -4.44 -10.36 14.07
C THR A 238 -4.56 -11.55 13.12
N SER A 239 -4.88 -11.29 11.85
CA SER A 239 -4.96 -12.35 10.84
C SER A 239 -3.63 -13.07 10.71
N VAL A 240 -3.67 -14.36 10.42
CA VAL A 240 -2.49 -15.14 10.03
C VAL A 240 -1.87 -14.45 8.80
N PRO A 241 -0.54 -14.19 8.79
CA PRO A 241 0.12 -13.52 7.68
C PRO A 241 0.01 -14.34 6.41
N THR A 242 0.10 -13.69 5.26
CA THR A 242 0.19 -14.40 3.98
C THR A 242 1.57 -15.04 3.80
N LEU A 243 1.69 -16.03 2.91
CA LEU A 243 2.98 -16.63 2.61
C LEU A 243 3.96 -15.59 2.04
N GLU A 244 3.45 -14.66 1.23
CA GLU A 244 4.22 -13.55 0.68
C GLU A 244 4.79 -12.66 1.79
N GLU A 245 3.99 -12.30 2.79
CA GLU A 245 4.46 -11.54 3.97
C GLU A 245 5.50 -12.31 4.78
N LEU A 246 5.36 -13.64 4.92
CA LEU A 246 6.35 -14.48 5.60
C LEU A 246 7.66 -14.59 4.83
N MET A 247 7.61 -14.57 3.49
CA MET A 247 8.79 -14.55 2.64
C MET A 247 9.49 -13.19 2.68
N ASP A 248 8.74 -12.08 2.59
CA ASP A 248 9.30 -10.72 2.68
C ASP A 248 9.90 -10.41 4.07
N ALA A 249 9.39 -11.08 5.12
CA ALA A 249 9.90 -10.98 6.49
C ALA A 249 11.03 -11.97 6.82
N ASP A 250 11.61 -12.65 5.82
CA ASP A 250 12.68 -13.65 5.97
C ASP A 250 12.35 -14.76 6.99
N GLN A 251 11.06 -15.12 7.16
CA GLN A 251 10.62 -16.15 8.09
C GLN A 251 10.64 -17.56 7.50
N VAL A 252 10.71 -17.69 6.18
CA VAL A 252 10.78 -18.99 5.49
C VAL A 252 12.10 -19.07 4.73
N LEU A 253 12.96 -19.98 5.18
CA LEU A 253 14.30 -20.19 4.65
C LEU A 253 14.39 -21.60 4.04
N PHE A 254 15.27 -21.78 3.05
CA PHE A 254 15.48 -23.07 2.40
C PHE A 254 16.93 -23.50 2.53
N ALA A 255 17.14 -24.77 2.85
CA ALA A 255 18.46 -25.38 2.76
C ALA A 255 18.92 -25.43 1.29
N LYS A 256 20.19 -25.10 1.04
CA LYS A 256 20.78 -25.12 -0.32
C LYS A 256 20.87 -26.52 -0.93
N THR A 257 20.69 -27.56 -0.11
CA THR A 257 20.67 -28.97 -0.48
C THR A 257 19.42 -29.36 -1.27
N LEU A 258 18.34 -28.59 -1.13
CA LEU A 258 17.05 -28.87 -1.78
C LEU A 258 17.01 -28.38 -3.23
N SER A 259 16.33 -29.15 -4.07
CA SER A 259 16.01 -28.73 -5.43
C SER A 259 14.89 -27.67 -5.45
N PRO A 260 14.83 -26.79 -6.47
CA PRO A 260 13.74 -25.81 -6.60
C PRO A 260 12.34 -26.44 -6.60
N LEU A 261 12.20 -27.67 -7.10
CA LEU A 261 10.94 -28.41 -7.08
C LEU A 261 10.55 -28.83 -5.66
N GLN A 262 11.50 -29.28 -4.84
CA GLN A 262 11.26 -29.60 -3.42
C GLN A 262 10.88 -28.34 -2.65
N CYS A 263 11.58 -27.22 -2.87
CA CYS A 263 11.22 -25.94 -2.26
C CYS A 263 9.81 -25.51 -2.67
N SER A 264 9.44 -25.68 -3.95
CA SER A 264 8.10 -25.38 -4.45
C SER A 264 7.02 -26.27 -3.82
N ALA A 265 7.28 -27.56 -3.61
CA ALA A 265 6.36 -28.47 -2.94
C ALA A 265 6.13 -28.08 -1.48
N ALA A 266 7.19 -27.71 -0.77
CA ALA A 266 7.09 -27.23 0.61
C ALA A 266 6.31 -25.90 0.70
N LEU A 267 6.58 -24.95 -0.21
CA LEU A 267 5.82 -23.70 -0.32
C LEU A 267 4.35 -23.93 -0.64
N HIS A 268 4.03 -24.87 -1.52
CA HIS A 268 2.65 -25.22 -1.84
C HIS A 268 1.93 -25.77 -0.59
N THR A 269 2.61 -26.61 0.18
CA THR A 269 2.07 -27.13 1.45
C THR A 269 1.83 -26.01 2.46
N LEU A 270 2.80 -25.10 2.63
CA LEU A 270 2.64 -23.92 3.48
C LEU A 270 1.48 -23.05 3.01
N ARG A 271 1.38 -22.74 1.72
CA ARG A 271 0.29 -21.92 1.15
C ARG A 271 -1.08 -22.54 1.36
N ALA A 272 -1.20 -23.86 1.20
CA ALA A 272 -2.47 -24.57 1.30
C ALA A 272 -2.92 -24.77 2.76
N SER A 273 -1.97 -24.97 3.69
CA SER A 273 -2.27 -25.39 5.07
C SER A 273 -1.88 -24.39 6.15
N LEU A 274 -1.47 -23.16 5.81
CA LEU A 274 -0.98 -22.17 6.79
C LEU A 274 -1.91 -21.98 8.00
N GLY A 275 -3.22 -21.96 7.78
CA GLY A 275 -4.21 -21.84 8.85
C GLY A 275 -4.29 -23.07 9.77
N GLU A 276 -4.00 -24.26 9.25
CA GLU A 276 -3.98 -25.53 9.99
C GLU A 276 -2.65 -25.75 10.72
N LEU A 277 -1.57 -25.09 10.29
CA LEU A 277 -0.23 -25.22 10.89
C LEU A 277 -0.09 -24.52 12.25
N HIS A 278 -1.18 -24.02 12.85
CA HIS A 278 -1.18 -23.32 14.15
C HIS A 278 -0.09 -22.22 14.23
N TYR A 279 -0.12 -21.29 13.27
CA TYR A 279 0.86 -20.20 13.13
C TYR A 279 1.23 -19.54 14.47
N ASP A 280 0.25 -19.29 15.34
CA ASP A 280 0.46 -18.66 16.65
C ASP A 280 1.49 -19.37 17.55
N GLN A 281 1.67 -20.69 17.40
CA GLN A 281 2.62 -21.46 18.20
C GLN A 281 4.08 -21.24 17.78
N TRP A 282 4.31 -20.95 16.50
CA TRP A 282 5.64 -20.82 15.90
C TRP A 282 5.89 -19.46 15.24
N SER A 283 4.96 -18.51 15.35
CA SER A 283 5.01 -17.18 14.70
C SER A 283 6.28 -16.37 14.94
N SER A 284 6.96 -16.61 16.07
CA SER A 284 8.22 -15.96 16.44
C SER A 284 9.47 -16.74 16.04
N MET A 285 9.33 -17.85 15.32
CA MET A 285 10.42 -18.77 14.97
C MET A 285 10.44 -18.97 13.46
N PRO A 286 11.55 -18.63 12.76
CA PRO A 286 11.65 -18.86 11.33
C PRO A 286 11.62 -20.36 11.02
N LEU A 287 10.96 -20.72 9.92
CA LEU A 287 10.93 -22.07 9.38
C LEU A 287 12.07 -22.27 8.38
N ILE A 288 12.85 -23.32 8.58
CA ILE A 288 13.91 -23.76 7.67
C ILE A 288 13.44 -25.05 7.01
N ILE A 289 13.28 -25.02 5.70
CA ILE A 289 12.88 -26.19 4.93
C ILE A 289 14.13 -26.97 4.55
N ASP A 290 14.23 -28.21 5.04
CA ASP A 290 15.34 -29.14 4.79
C ASP A 290 14.81 -30.57 4.57
N ASP A 291 15.54 -31.61 4.97
CA ASP A 291 15.18 -33.03 4.83
C ASP A 291 14.72 -33.72 6.13
N HIS A 292 14.74 -33.03 7.27
CA HIS A 292 14.40 -33.59 8.57
C HIS A 292 13.71 -32.58 9.50
N PHE A 293 13.14 -33.09 10.60
CA PHE A 293 12.62 -32.25 11.68
C PHE A 293 13.72 -31.98 12.71
N ALA A 294 13.96 -30.70 13.01
CA ALA A 294 14.87 -30.29 14.08
C ALA A 294 14.44 -28.96 14.72
N ILE A 295 15.01 -28.65 15.89
CA ILE A 295 14.73 -27.42 16.65
C ILE A 295 16.04 -26.71 16.87
N GLY A 296 16.20 -25.52 16.31
CA GLY A 296 17.37 -24.66 16.50
C GLY A 296 18.70 -25.25 16.03
N ALA A 297 18.70 -26.16 15.06
CA ALA A 297 19.91 -26.81 14.56
C ALA A 297 20.79 -25.84 13.75
N ASP A 298 20.21 -25.16 12.77
CA ASP A 298 20.95 -24.27 11.86
C ASP A 298 20.97 -22.81 12.34
N ILE A 299 19.83 -22.33 12.85
CA ILE A 299 19.63 -20.95 13.29
C ILE A 299 19.05 -20.95 14.70
N THR A 300 19.64 -20.15 15.59
CA THR A 300 19.16 -19.96 16.96
C THR A 300 17.71 -19.46 16.93
N GLY A 301 16.78 -20.24 17.51
CA GLY A 301 15.36 -19.89 17.51
C GLY A 301 14.58 -20.28 16.26
N GLY A 302 15.16 -21.03 15.32
CA GLY A 302 14.46 -21.57 14.14
C GLY A 302 13.88 -22.97 14.35
N LEU A 303 12.96 -23.36 13.47
CA LEU A 303 12.44 -24.74 13.37
C LEU A 303 12.78 -25.30 11.98
N THR A 304 13.38 -26.49 11.94
CA THR A 304 13.67 -27.19 10.69
C THR A 304 12.57 -28.20 10.40
N VAL A 305 12.06 -28.22 9.17
CA VAL A 305 10.94 -29.05 8.72
C VAL A 305 11.31 -29.69 7.38
N PRO A 306 11.01 -30.99 7.14
CA PRO A 306 11.29 -31.62 5.86
C PRO A 306 10.42 -31.04 4.74
N TRP A 307 10.93 -30.97 3.51
CA TRP A 307 10.21 -30.38 2.36
C TRP A 307 8.88 -31.07 2.00
N ASP A 308 8.72 -32.35 2.34
CA ASP A 308 7.54 -33.18 2.07
C ASP A 308 6.61 -33.37 3.28
N PHE A 309 6.71 -32.49 4.28
CA PHE A 309 5.88 -32.56 5.48
C PHE A 309 4.37 -32.44 5.18
N THR A 310 3.55 -32.98 6.08
CA THR A 310 2.10 -32.75 6.12
C THR A 310 1.72 -31.88 7.32
N ALA A 311 0.59 -31.18 7.25
CA ALA A 311 0.11 -30.36 8.37
C ALA A 311 -0.04 -31.18 9.67
N LEU A 312 -0.58 -32.39 9.59
CA LEU A 312 -0.72 -33.29 10.74
C LEU A 312 0.62 -33.69 11.35
N GLN A 313 1.64 -33.96 10.53
CA GLN A 313 2.99 -34.28 11.02
C GLN A 313 3.62 -33.07 11.71
N PHE A 314 3.50 -31.87 11.11
CA PHE A 314 4.05 -30.65 11.69
C PHE A 314 3.37 -30.28 13.01
N VAL A 315 2.04 -30.33 13.08
CA VAL A 315 1.30 -30.08 14.32
C VAL A 315 1.60 -31.15 15.38
N GLY A 316 1.75 -32.41 14.97
CA GLY A 316 2.22 -33.48 15.85
C GLY A 316 3.62 -33.19 16.41
N PHE A 317 4.54 -32.71 15.57
CA PHE A 317 5.89 -32.31 15.97
C PHE A 317 5.89 -31.14 16.95
N LEU A 318 5.08 -30.10 16.70
CA LEU A 318 4.92 -28.95 17.61
C LEU A 318 4.42 -29.40 18.99
N HIS A 319 3.37 -30.22 19.04
CA HIS A 319 2.83 -30.69 20.32
C HIS A 319 3.78 -31.61 21.08
N GLN A 320 4.49 -32.50 20.40
CA GLN A 320 5.46 -33.40 21.04
C GLN A 320 6.65 -32.62 21.62
N ASN A 321 7.05 -31.53 20.99
CA ASN A 321 8.24 -30.77 21.36
C ASN A 321 7.94 -29.38 21.97
N ALA A 322 6.71 -29.13 22.41
CA ALA A 322 6.27 -27.81 22.88
C ALA A 322 7.19 -27.21 23.96
N ALA A 323 7.70 -28.03 24.89
CA ALA A 323 8.65 -27.59 25.92
C ALA A 323 10.02 -27.18 25.35
N ALA A 324 10.57 -27.98 24.41
CA ALA A 324 11.84 -27.69 23.76
C ALA A 324 11.76 -26.45 22.86
N ILE A 325 10.64 -26.28 22.14
CA ILE A 325 10.34 -25.09 21.32
C ILE A 325 10.25 -23.85 22.22
N ALA A 326 9.50 -23.93 23.33
CA ALA A 326 9.40 -22.83 24.29
C ALA A 326 10.77 -22.46 24.88
N GLN A 327 11.60 -23.45 25.25
CA GLN A 327 12.95 -23.24 25.75
C GLN A 327 13.85 -22.58 24.69
N CYS A 328 13.85 -23.08 23.46
CA CYS A 328 14.61 -22.53 22.34
C CYS A 328 14.27 -21.05 22.10
N ARG A 329 12.97 -20.73 22.09
CA ARG A 329 12.48 -19.35 21.98
C ARG A 329 12.94 -18.47 23.13
N THR A 330 12.86 -18.94 24.38
CA THR A 330 13.35 -18.16 25.53
C THR A 330 14.86 -17.92 25.48
N LEU A 331 15.64 -18.91 25.04
CA LEU A 331 17.10 -18.77 24.88
C LEU A 331 17.45 -17.78 23.77
N ALA A 332 16.77 -17.83 22.62
CA ALA A 332 16.95 -16.90 21.52
C ALA A 332 16.61 -15.46 21.94
N ALA A 333 15.47 -15.26 22.62
CA ALA A 333 15.06 -13.95 23.12
C ALA A 333 16.03 -13.41 24.19
N ALA A 334 16.49 -14.26 25.11
CA ALA A 334 17.48 -13.88 26.12
C ALA A 334 18.81 -13.50 25.48
N PHE A 335 19.28 -14.26 24.50
CA PHE A 335 20.51 -13.97 23.77
C PHE A 335 20.42 -12.64 22.99
N ALA A 336 19.33 -12.42 22.26
CA ALA A 336 19.10 -11.15 21.56
C ALA A 336 19.04 -9.97 22.52
N THR A 337 18.35 -10.12 23.65
CA THR A 337 18.27 -9.07 24.69
C THR A 337 19.65 -8.76 25.28
N GLU A 338 20.48 -9.78 25.51
CA GLU A 338 21.86 -9.58 26.00
C GLU A 338 22.72 -8.83 24.97
N VAL A 339 22.65 -9.20 23.69
CA VAL A 339 23.38 -8.51 22.61
C VAL A 339 22.97 -7.03 22.56
N GLU A 340 21.67 -6.76 22.47
CA GLU A 340 21.12 -5.39 22.41
C GLU A 340 21.47 -4.57 23.65
N GLN A 341 21.41 -5.18 24.84
CA GLN A 341 21.80 -4.50 26.08
C GLN A 341 23.28 -4.11 26.04
N LEU A 342 24.18 -5.02 25.65
CA LEU A 342 25.61 -4.73 25.57
C LEU A 342 25.91 -3.66 24.51
N ILE A 343 25.26 -3.72 23.35
CA ILE A 343 25.38 -2.69 22.30
C ILE A 343 24.91 -1.33 22.84
N ALA A 344 23.72 -1.26 23.45
CA ALA A 344 23.18 -0.03 24.00
C ALA A 344 24.08 0.56 25.11
N GLU A 345 24.61 -0.27 26.01
CA GLU A 345 25.55 0.15 27.06
C GLU A 345 26.88 0.66 26.49
N LEU A 346 27.40 0.02 25.43
CA LEU A 346 28.61 0.48 24.75
C LEU A 346 28.39 1.78 23.97
N CYS A 347 27.29 1.88 23.21
CA CYS A 347 26.96 3.09 22.47
C CYS A 347 26.74 4.28 23.40
N THR A 348 26.07 4.09 24.54
CA THR A 348 25.87 5.16 25.53
C THR A 348 27.15 5.55 26.27
N ALA A 349 28.01 4.58 26.62
CA ALA A 349 29.27 4.87 27.33
C ALA A 349 30.33 5.54 26.45
N LEU A 350 30.36 5.21 25.15
CA LEU A 350 31.37 5.68 24.21
C LEU A 350 30.86 6.75 23.23
N GLU A 351 29.60 7.16 23.35
CA GLU A 351 28.92 8.05 22.40
C GLU A 351 29.07 7.56 20.95
N LEU A 352 28.85 6.26 20.73
CA LEU A 352 28.86 5.67 19.39
C LEU A 352 27.47 5.81 18.76
N ASP A 353 27.43 5.98 17.44
CA ASP A 353 26.17 5.98 16.70
C ASP A 353 25.57 4.56 16.68
N ASP A 354 26.40 3.52 16.49
CA ASP A 354 25.99 2.11 16.50
C ASP A 354 27.18 1.14 16.57
N MET A 355 26.91 -0.13 16.89
CA MET A 355 27.84 -1.26 16.78
C MET A 355 27.37 -2.26 15.72
N LEU A 356 28.17 -2.40 14.66
CA LEU A 356 27.92 -3.35 13.58
C LEU A 356 28.56 -4.71 13.87
N ILE A 357 27.91 -5.79 13.47
CA ILE A 357 28.44 -7.15 13.58
C ILE A 357 28.42 -7.78 12.19
N SER A 358 29.59 -8.14 11.67
CA SER A 358 29.77 -8.81 10.37
C SER A 358 30.24 -10.27 10.49
N CYS A 359 30.24 -10.81 11.71
CA CYS A 359 30.58 -12.21 12.01
C CYS A 359 29.45 -12.90 12.80
N SER A 360 29.71 -14.10 13.34
CA SER A 360 28.70 -14.80 14.14
C SER A 360 28.48 -14.08 15.48
N HIS A 361 27.21 -13.87 15.86
CA HIS A 361 26.88 -13.22 17.13
C HIS A 361 27.43 -13.96 18.35
N LYS A 362 27.57 -15.29 18.26
CA LYS A 362 28.14 -16.12 19.34
C LYS A 362 29.61 -15.80 19.60
N GLU A 363 30.39 -15.57 18.54
CA GLU A 363 31.79 -15.18 18.66
C GLU A 363 31.92 -13.70 19.04
N ALA A 364 31.11 -12.83 18.43
CA ALA A 364 31.05 -11.40 18.72
C ALA A 364 30.74 -11.10 20.20
N MET A 365 29.92 -11.95 20.85
CA MET A 365 29.58 -11.81 22.26
C MET A 365 30.81 -11.76 23.19
N ASN A 366 31.86 -12.53 22.89
CA ASN A 366 33.09 -12.50 23.69
C ASN A 366 33.79 -11.14 23.58
N VAL A 367 33.83 -10.58 22.38
CA VAL A 367 34.40 -9.25 22.12
C VAL A 367 33.53 -8.15 22.72
N LEU A 368 32.20 -8.22 22.58
CA LEU A 368 31.28 -7.26 23.22
C LEU A 368 31.47 -7.21 24.73
N ARG A 369 31.53 -8.37 25.39
CA ARG A 369 31.80 -8.44 26.84
C ARG A 369 33.20 -7.93 27.19
N LEU A 370 34.21 -8.19 26.35
CA LEU A 370 35.57 -7.66 26.55
C LEU A 370 35.61 -6.12 26.43
N LEU A 371 34.94 -5.56 25.43
CA LEU A 371 34.81 -4.12 25.21
C LEU A 371 34.03 -3.48 26.37
N HIS A 372 32.91 -4.08 26.79
CA HIS A 372 32.10 -3.56 27.90
C HIS A 372 32.89 -3.53 29.22
N ARG A 373 33.65 -4.59 29.52
CA ARG A 373 34.54 -4.63 30.71
C ARG A 373 35.62 -3.55 30.68
N ASN A 374 36.07 -3.15 29.48
CA ASN A 374 37.16 -2.19 29.29
C ASN A 374 36.67 -0.83 28.74
N LYS A 375 35.39 -0.48 28.93
CA LYS A 375 34.80 0.76 28.37
C LYS A 375 35.54 2.03 28.78
N GLU A 376 36.01 2.13 30.02
CA GLU A 376 36.80 3.27 30.51
C GLU A 376 38.14 3.40 29.77
N LEU A 377 38.75 2.26 29.40
CA LEU A 377 39.98 2.23 28.61
C LEU A 377 39.71 2.75 27.19
N LEU A 378 38.63 2.28 26.55
CA LEU A 378 38.23 2.72 25.21
C LEU A 378 37.98 4.24 25.18
N HIS A 379 37.28 4.75 26.20
CA HIS A 379 37.05 6.19 26.37
C HIS A 379 38.37 6.96 26.55
N GLY A 380 39.28 6.45 27.39
CA GLY A 380 40.58 7.09 27.65
C GLY A 380 41.52 7.18 26.43
N TYR A 381 41.44 6.25 25.48
CA TYR A 381 42.18 6.31 24.20
C TYR A 381 41.50 7.20 23.14
N GLY A 382 40.30 7.70 23.43
CA GLY A 382 39.54 8.58 22.53
C GLY A 382 38.71 7.85 21.49
N LEU A 383 38.29 6.60 21.73
CA LEU A 383 37.40 5.84 20.84
C LEU A 383 35.93 6.27 21.06
N THR A 384 35.59 7.49 20.63
CA THR A 384 34.26 8.09 20.79
C THR A 384 33.76 8.72 19.50
N ASN A 385 32.44 8.88 19.35
CA ASN A 385 31.80 9.53 18.19
C ASN A 385 32.14 8.85 16.85
N LEU A 386 32.13 7.51 16.85
CA LEU A 386 32.41 6.64 15.71
C LEU A 386 31.40 5.49 15.69
N THR A 387 31.41 4.68 14.64
CA THR A 387 30.82 3.35 14.65
C THR A 387 31.91 2.29 14.69
N LEU A 388 31.65 1.23 15.46
CA LEU A 388 32.54 0.08 15.57
C LEU A 388 31.91 -1.10 14.85
N GLU A 389 32.71 -1.85 14.13
CA GLU A 389 32.31 -3.10 13.50
C GLU A 389 33.08 -4.27 14.10
N ILE A 390 32.41 -5.34 14.49
CA ILE A 390 33.06 -6.60 14.87
C ILE A 390 33.09 -7.48 13.63
N GLY A 391 34.30 -7.76 13.13
CA GLY A 391 34.53 -8.55 11.93
C GLY A 391 35.65 -9.57 12.12
N MET A 392 36.10 -10.19 11.02
CA MET A 392 37.10 -11.27 11.05
C MET A 392 38.56 -10.78 11.03
N ARG A 393 38.79 -9.46 10.91
CA ARG A 393 40.12 -8.85 10.77
C ARG A 393 40.12 -7.43 11.31
N HIS A 394 41.25 -7.00 11.88
CA HIS A 394 41.48 -5.60 12.20
C HIS A 394 41.64 -4.76 10.93
N ALA A 395 40.77 -3.77 10.76
CA ALA A 395 40.83 -2.85 9.63
C ALA A 395 40.18 -1.51 9.98
N THR A 396 40.41 -0.51 9.15
CA THR A 396 39.71 0.78 9.19
C THR A 396 39.11 1.03 7.82
N ARG A 397 37.79 1.23 7.74
CA ARG A 397 37.12 1.52 6.47
C ARG A 397 37.31 2.99 6.09
N ALA A 398 37.32 3.29 4.79
CA ALA A 398 37.50 4.65 4.29
C ALA A 398 36.35 5.62 4.65
N ASN A 399 35.22 5.09 5.12
CA ASN A 399 34.08 5.86 5.61
C ASN A 399 34.14 6.19 7.11
N GLY A 400 35.23 5.86 7.82
CA GLY A 400 35.38 6.18 9.24
C GLY A 400 35.03 5.04 10.20
N VAL A 401 34.45 3.93 9.72
CA VAL A 401 34.11 2.77 10.58
C VAL A 401 35.37 1.99 10.93
N VAL A 402 35.53 1.66 12.21
CA VAL A 402 36.68 0.90 12.72
C VAL A 402 36.27 -0.56 12.95
N ILE A 403 37.06 -1.50 12.41
CA ILE A 403 36.80 -2.94 12.53
C ILE A 403 37.69 -3.57 13.61
N VAL A 404 37.04 -4.22 14.58
CA VAL A 404 37.63 -5.04 15.64
C VAL A 404 37.56 -6.50 15.20
N ASP A 405 38.68 -7.22 15.31
CA ASP A 405 38.73 -8.64 15.05
C ASP A 405 38.03 -9.44 16.17
N VAL A 406 37.17 -10.36 15.77
CA VAL A 406 36.49 -11.32 16.64
C VAL A 406 37.47 -12.25 17.39
N SER A 407 38.68 -12.42 16.87
CA SER A 407 39.72 -13.25 17.48
C SER A 407 40.30 -12.65 18.78
N MET A 408 40.05 -11.37 19.05
CA MET A 408 40.54 -10.66 20.23
C MET A 408 39.94 -11.23 21.53
N ARG A 409 40.78 -11.75 22.42
CA ARG A 409 40.33 -12.39 23.67
C ARG A 409 40.89 -11.72 24.92
N THR A 410 42.05 -11.09 24.83
CA THR A 410 42.77 -10.58 26.00
C THR A 410 42.75 -9.06 26.08
N THR A 411 42.91 -8.53 27.30
CA THR A 411 43.02 -7.08 27.51
C THR A 411 44.36 -6.52 27.02
N GLU A 412 45.39 -7.36 26.91
CA GLU A 412 46.70 -6.98 26.36
C GLU A 412 46.61 -6.74 24.86
N GLU A 413 46.00 -7.66 24.11
CA GLU A 413 45.70 -7.49 22.67
C GLU A 413 44.87 -6.22 22.42
N LEU A 414 43.88 -5.95 23.27
CA LEU A 414 43.08 -4.73 23.18
C LEU A 414 43.93 -3.47 23.35
N ARG A 415 44.87 -3.45 24.30
CA ARG A 415 45.77 -2.31 24.53
C ARG A 415 46.73 -2.10 23.35
N GLU A 416 47.31 -3.17 22.82
CA GLU A 416 48.17 -3.11 21.64
C GLU A 416 47.41 -2.57 20.42
N TRP A 417 46.19 -3.07 20.20
CA TRP A 417 45.32 -2.60 19.14
C TRP A 417 44.94 -1.12 19.30
N LEU A 418 44.57 -0.68 20.50
CA LEU A 418 44.27 0.72 20.80
C LEU A 418 45.47 1.65 20.57
N GLN A 419 46.67 1.23 20.96
CA GLN A 419 47.91 1.98 20.71
C GLN A 419 48.19 2.14 19.22
N ALA A 420 47.99 1.06 18.43
CA ALA A 420 48.15 1.11 16.98
C ALA A 420 47.08 1.99 16.29
N LEU A 421 45.88 2.07 16.87
CA LEU A 421 44.76 2.83 16.33
C LEU A 421 44.79 4.32 16.71
N HIS A 422 45.35 4.67 17.88
CA HIS A 422 45.26 6.01 18.47
C HIS A 422 45.61 7.15 17.50
N GLY A 423 46.71 7.00 16.74
CA GLY A 423 47.13 8.01 15.74
C GLY A 423 46.21 8.15 14.52
N LYS A 424 45.30 7.20 14.28
CA LYS A 424 44.35 7.19 13.15
C LYS A 424 42.95 7.67 13.54
N LEU A 425 42.61 7.72 14.82
CA LEU A 425 41.25 8.01 15.30
C LEU A 425 40.72 9.37 14.85
N ASP A 426 41.55 10.41 14.88
CA ASP A 426 41.15 11.75 14.43
C ASP A 426 40.79 11.79 12.94
N LEU A 427 41.54 11.06 12.12
CA LEU A 427 41.22 10.92 10.70
C LEU A 427 39.91 10.15 10.51
N GLN A 428 39.73 9.05 11.23
CA GLN A 428 38.49 8.25 11.15
C GLN A 428 37.26 9.06 11.57
N ARG A 429 37.35 9.90 12.61
CA ARG A 429 36.26 10.81 13.02
C ARG A 429 35.89 11.80 11.94
N LYS A 430 36.89 12.42 11.31
CA LYS A 430 36.67 13.36 10.20
C LYS A 430 36.03 12.65 9.00
N LEU A 431 36.54 11.47 8.63
CA LEU A 431 35.98 10.67 7.54
C LEU A 431 34.53 10.23 7.85
N TYR A 432 34.25 9.84 9.09
CA TYR A 432 32.91 9.44 9.53
C TYR A 432 31.92 10.61 9.43
N SER A 433 32.28 11.79 9.96
CA SER A 433 31.46 13.00 9.86
C SER A 433 31.20 13.42 8.41
N VAL A 434 32.24 13.42 7.56
CA VAL A 434 32.08 13.72 6.12
C VAL A 434 31.19 12.68 5.45
N SER A 435 31.35 11.39 5.76
CA SER A 435 30.54 10.33 5.19
C SER A 435 29.06 10.45 5.55
N LYS A 436 28.75 10.79 6.81
CA LYS A 436 27.39 11.02 7.31
C LYS A 436 26.75 12.20 6.61
N GLN A 437 27.47 13.32 6.52
CA GLN A 437 27.01 14.51 5.79
C GLN A 437 26.75 14.20 4.32
N MET A 438 27.63 13.45 3.65
CA MET A 438 27.45 13.08 2.24
C MET A 438 26.26 12.14 2.03
N LEU A 439 26.05 11.18 2.92
CA LEU A 439 24.90 10.27 2.87
C LEU A 439 23.58 11.02 3.09
N GLU A 440 23.49 11.86 4.12
CA GLU A 440 22.32 12.70 4.39
C GLU A 440 22.00 13.60 3.18
N THR A 441 23.03 14.23 2.62
CA THR A 441 22.87 15.11 1.45
C THR A 441 22.43 14.31 0.22
N THR A 442 22.99 13.12 -0.01
CA THR A 442 22.59 12.23 -1.11
C THR A 442 21.13 11.81 -0.95
N MET A 443 20.75 11.34 0.23
CA MET A 443 19.37 10.94 0.53
C MET A 443 18.38 12.09 0.36
N TRP A 444 18.75 13.31 0.76
CA TRP A 444 17.92 14.49 0.55
C TRP A 444 17.70 14.76 -0.94
N HIS A 445 18.75 14.79 -1.76
CA HIS A 445 18.61 15.02 -3.21
C HIS A 445 17.77 13.93 -3.89
N LEU A 446 17.94 12.67 -3.51
CA LEU A 446 17.13 11.57 -4.04
C LEU A 446 15.66 11.66 -3.60
N LYS A 447 15.39 12.11 -2.37
CA LYS A 447 14.03 12.33 -1.88
C LYS A 447 13.34 13.46 -2.64
N GLU A 448 14.03 14.59 -2.84
CA GLU A 448 13.50 15.71 -3.61
C GLU A 448 13.26 15.32 -5.08
N PHE A 449 14.19 14.57 -5.70
CA PHE A 449 14.00 14.03 -7.04
C PHE A 449 12.76 13.14 -7.14
N ARG A 450 12.55 12.23 -6.17
CA ARG A 450 11.33 11.40 -6.11
C ARG A 450 10.06 12.24 -5.99
N GLY A 451 10.09 13.33 -5.23
CA GLY A 451 8.95 14.24 -5.08
C GLY A 451 8.66 15.10 -6.32
N MET A 452 9.67 15.39 -7.14
CA MET A 452 9.51 16.20 -8.36
C MET A 452 9.08 15.39 -9.58
N VAL A 453 9.66 14.19 -9.77
CA VAL A 453 9.51 13.40 -11.00
C VAL A 453 8.61 12.19 -10.82
N GLU A 454 8.38 11.73 -9.58
CA GLU A 454 7.63 10.52 -9.25
C GLU A 454 8.03 9.27 -10.06
N PRO A 455 9.34 8.90 -10.09
CA PRO A 455 9.79 7.71 -10.79
C PRO A 455 9.31 6.42 -10.09
N GLY A 456 9.25 5.31 -10.83
CA GLY A 456 8.93 4.00 -10.26
C GLY A 456 9.94 3.51 -9.23
N GLY A 457 11.20 3.93 -9.36
CA GLY A 457 12.24 3.67 -8.36
C GLY A 457 13.51 4.46 -8.59
N VAL A 458 14.28 4.66 -7.53
CA VAL A 458 15.61 5.30 -7.60
C VAL A 458 16.55 4.58 -6.66
N ASP A 459 17.62 4.01 -7.21
CA ASP A 459 18.60 3.26 -6.45
C ASP A 459 20.04 3.66 -6.81
N ALA A 460 20.70 4.32 -5.85
CA ALA A 460 22.10 4.73 -5.92
C ALA A 460 23.05 3.73 -5.21
N PHE A 461 22.50 2.66 -4.63
CA PHE A 461 23.19 1.75 -3.71
C PHE A 461 23.28 0.31 -4.23
N VAL A 462 22.66 -0.02 -5.38
CA VAL A 462 22.81 -1.32 -6.07
C VAL A 462 24.29 -1.70 -6.24
N HIS A 463 25.10 -0.76 -6.73
CA HIS A 463 26.52 -0.97 -6.96
C HIS A 463 27.35 -0.44 -5.79
N ASN A 464 28.00 -1.37 -5.08
CA ASN A 464 28.77 -1.07 -3.88
C ASN A 464 30.14 -0.42 -4.18
N ASP A 465 30.58 -0.47 -5.43
CA ASP A 465 31.92 -0.02 -5.84
C ASP A 465 32.03 1.50 -6.05
N CYS A 466 30.94 2.25 -5.87
CA CYS A 466 30.97 3.71 -5.97
C CYS A 466 31.26 4.38 -4.62
N THR A 467 32.11 5.42 -4.65
CA THR A 467 32.35 6.28 -3.50
C THR A 467 31.12 7.15 -3.19
N TYR A 468 31.00 7.65 -1.95
CA TYR A 468 29.93 8.59 -1.59
C TYR A 468 29.98 9.88 -2.43
N ALA A 469 31.16 10.30 -2.90
CA ALA A 469 31.29 11.47 -3.78
C ALA A 469 30.62 11.24 -5.13
N GLN A 470 30.81 10.05 -5.71
CA GLN A 470 30.18 9.68 -6.98
C GLN A 470 28.66 9.56 -6.83
N ARG A 471 28.18 8.94 -5.75
CA ARG A 471 26.73 8.86 -5.46
C ARG A 471 26.10 10.24 -5.27
N LEU A 472 26.78 11.13 -4.56
CA LEU A 472 26.32 12.50 -4.35
C LEU A 472 26.31 13.31 -5.65
N ALA A 473 27.33 13.17 -6.50
CA ALA A 473 27.37 13.83 -7.81
C ALA A 473 26.19 13.39 -8.68
N TRP A 474 25.93 12.08 -8.74
CA TRP A 474 24.80 11.51 -9.44
C TRP A 474 23.45 12.03 -8.93
N ALA A 475 23.25 12.03 -7.61
CA ALA A 475 22.00 12.51 -6.99
C ALA A 475 21.78 14.02 -7.22
N LYS A 476 22.85 14.82 -7.17
CA LYS A 476 22.79 16.25 -7.48
C LYS A 476 22.40 16.51 -8.92
N GLU A 477 22.95 15.73 -9.85
CA GLU A 477 22.66 15.89 -11.27
C GLU A 477 21.22 15.48 -11.58
N LEU A 478 20.72 14.38 -11.02
CA LEU A 478 19.31 14.01 -11.10
C LEU A 478 18.39 15.09 -10.52
N PHE A 479 18.71 15.62 -9.35
CA PHE A 479 17.97 16.72 -8.75
C PHE A 479 17.95 17.96 -9.64
N ARG A 480 19.09 18.31 -10.25
CA ARG A 480 19.23 19.47 -11.16
C ARG A 480 18.29 19.36 -12.37
N ILE A 481 18.18 18.18 -12.97
CA ILE A 481 17.32 17.96 -14.15
C ILE A 481 15.88 17.56 -13.82
N GLY A 482 15.57 17.30 -12.55
CA GLY A 482 14.24 16.88 -12.09
C GLY A 482 13.10 17.75 -12.63
N PRO A 483 13.17 19.09 -12.56
CA PRO A 483 12.13 19.96 -13.12
C PRO A 483 11.91 19.81 -14.62
N ALA A 484 12.96 19.52 -15.40
CA ALA A 484 12.85 19.30 -16.83
C ALA A 484 12.20 17.94 -17.13
N LEU A 485 12.53 16.91 -16.35
CA LEU A 485 11.98 15.56 -16.50
C LEU A 485 10.53 15.43 -16.05
N ALA A 486 10.04 16.35 -15.20
CA ALA A 486 8.68 16.33 -14.64
C ALA A 486 7.55 16.50 -15.69
N HIS A 487 7.88 16.87 -16.93
CA HIS A 487 6.90 16.96 -18.02
C HIS A 487 6.44 15.59 -18.53
N TRP A 488 7.15 14.52 -18.18
CA TRP A 488 6.86 13.15 -18.61
C TRP A 488 6.60 12.25 -17.41
N ASP A 489 5.83 11.18 -17.64
CA ASP A 489 5.53 10.18 -16.60
C ASP A 489 6.64 9.13 -16.52
N TRP A 490 7.25 9.02 -15.34
CA TRP A 490 8.34 8.07 -15.06
C TRP A 490 7.93 7.00 -14.04
N GLN A 491 6.66 6.88 -13.68
CA GLN A 491 6.18 5.96 -12.62
C GLN A 491 6.52 4.50 -12.89
N GLU A 492 6.73 4.13 -14.16
CA GLU A 492 7.11 2.77 -14.54
C GLU A 492 8.64 2.56 -14.60
N PHE A 493 9.43 3.64 -14.60
CA PHE A 493 10.87 3.63 -14.81
C PHE A 493 11.67 3.64 -13.50
N THR A 494 12.74 2.86 -13.48
CA THR A 494 13.70 2.83 -12.36
C THR A 494 15.03 3.46 -12.75
N PHE A 495 15.45 4.48 -12.00
CA PHE A 495 16.74 5.15 -12.15
C PHE A 495 17.81 4.46 -11.28
N LEU A 496 18.86 3.98 -11.91
CA LEU A 496 19.90 3.15 -11.30
C LEU A 496 21.27 3.81 -11.52
N LEU A 497 22.09 3.90 -10.47
CA LEU A 497 23.50 4.27 -10.63
C LEU A 497 24.27 3.07 -11.19
N SER A 498 24.96 3.23 -12.32
CA SER A 498 25.70 2.16 -13.01
C SER A 498 27.04 2.70 -13.54
N PRO A 499 28.12 1.90 -13.65
CA PRO A 499 29.34 2.36 -14.31
C PRO A 499 29.13 2.67 -15.81
N GLU A 500 28.16 2.01 -16.43
CA GLU A 500 27.83 2.14 -17.85
C GLU A 500 26.49 2.84 -18.04
N LEU A 501 26.38 3.67 -19.08
CA LEU A 501 25.13 4.30 -19.51
C LEU A 501 24.30 3.29 -20.32
N ASP A 502 23.11 2.96 -19.83
CA ASP A 502 22.18 2.07 -20.51
C ASP A 502 20.74 2.55 -20.30
N VAL A 503 20.02 2.73 -21.40
CA VAL A 503 18.63 3.24 -21.42
C VAL A 503 17.75 2.16 -22.05
N ASP A 504 17.13 1.35 -21.19
CA ASP A 504 16.29 0.24 -21.61
C ASP A 504 14.80 0.61 -21.45
N TRP A 505 14.20 1.06 -22.55
CA TRP A 505 12.77 1.36 -22.64
C TRP A 505 11.88 0.11 -22.46
N SER A 506 12.40 -1.09 -22.75
CA SER A 506 11.63 -2.35 -22.66
C SER A 506 11.54 -2.85 -21.22
N ARG A 507 12.64 -2.78 -20.47
CA ARG A 507 12.70 -3.13 -19.04
C ARG A 507 12.33 -1.99 -18.12
N ARG A 508 12.11 -0.79 -18.67
CA ARG A 508 11.82 0.45 -17.94
C ARG A 508 12.94 0.78 -16.94
N GLN A 509 14.18 0.68 -17.39
CA GLN A 509 15.37 0.92 -16.56
C GLN A 509 16.26 1.98 -17.19
N LEU A 510 16.69 2.93 -16.37
CA LEU A 510 17.63 3.98 -16.74
C LEU A 510 18.89 3.84 -15.89
N ARG A 511 19.96 3.29 -16.47
CA ARG A 511 21.25 3.10 -15.83
C ARG A 511 22.16 4.25 -16.21
N LEU A 512 22.49 5.09 -15.25
CA LEU A 512 23.22 6.34 -15.47
C LEU A 512 24.56 6.31 -14.72
N PRO A 513 25.68 6.69 -15.36
CA PRO A 513 26.96 6.87 -14.68
C PRO A 513 26.97 8.10 -13.78
N HIS A 514 27.84 8.10 -12.76
CA HIS A 514 27.93 9.19 -11.79
C HIS A 514 28.25 10.57 -12.38
N ASN A 515 28.83 10.60 -13.57
CA ASN A 515 29.26 11.78 -14.31
C ASN A 515 28.44 11.98 -15.61
N PHE A 516 27.22 11.47 -15.66
CA PHE A 516 26.34 11.69 -16.81
C PHE A 516 26.02 13.18 -17.00
N ASP A 517 25.83 13.59 -18.26
CA ASP A 517 25.37 14.94 -18.59
C ASP A 517 23.84 14.97 -18.60
N GLY A 518 23.25 15.64 -17.62
CA GLY A 518 21.81 15.75 -17.50
C GLY A 518 21.15 16.54 -18.64
N ASP A 519 21.83 17.53 -19.22
CA ASP A 519 21.27 18.30 -20.34
C ASP A 519 21.21 17.44 -21.61
N ALA A 520 22.20 16.58 -21.81
CA ALA A 520 22.19 15.59 -22.89
C ALA A 520 21.04 14.58 -22.73
N LEU A 521 20.76 14.15 -21.49
CA LEU A 521 19.62 13.26 -21.21
C LEU A 521 18.28 13.94 -21.49
N VAL A 522 18.10 15.20 -21.09
CA VAL A 522 16.87 15.96 -21.38
C VAL A 522 16.67 16.10 -22.89
N ARG A 523 17.73 16.47 -23.65
CA ARG A 523 17.65 16.53 -25.12
C ARG A 523 17.32 15.18 -25.74
N TYR A 524 17.89 14.09 -25.23
CA TYR A 524 17.56 12.74 -25.69
C TYR A 524 16.07 12.43 -25.50
N VAL A 525 15.50 12.76 -24.34
CA VAL A 525 14.06 12.56 -24.08
C VAL A 525 13.19 13.47 -24.95
N GLU A 526 13.60 14.72 -25.17
CA GLU A 526 12.93 15.63 -26.11
C GLU A 526 12.94 15.11 -27.55
N ASP A 527 14.05 14.51 -27.98
CA ASP A 527 14.18 13.89 -29.30
C ASP A 527 13.30 12.64 -29.42
N VAL A 528 13.22 11.79 -28.38
CA VAL A 528 12.27 10.66 -28.33
C VAL A 528 10.83 11.17 -28.45
N GLN A 529 10.48 12.26 -27.76
CA GLN A 529 9.15 12.85 -27.84
C GLN A 529 8.88 13.46 -29.21
N ARG A 530 9.87 14.08 -29.85
CA ARG A 530 9.77 14.60 -31.22
C ARG A 530 9.53 13.46 -32.21
N SER A 531 10.31 12.38 -32.13
CA SER A 531 10.13 11.19 -32.96
C SER A 531 8.77 10.53 -32.74
N ALA A 532 8.25 10.49 -31.51
CA ALA A 532 6.90 9.99 -31.23
C ALA A 532 5.81 10.84 -31.91
N LYS A 533 5.91 12.18 -31.81
CA LYS A 533 4.99 13.11 -32.48
C LYS A 533 5.09 13.05 -34.01
N GLU A 534 6.29 12.92 -34.56
CA GLU A 534 6.50 12.74 -36.00
C GLU A 534 5.88 11.43 -36.50
N LYS A 535 6.07 10.33 -35.76
CA LYS A 535 5.46 9.03 -36.08
C LYS A 535 3.94 9.08 -36.02
N GLU A 536 3.37 9.78 -35.04
CA GLU A 536 1.93 10.01 -34.95
C GLU A 536 1.41 10.87 -36.10
N LYS A 537 2.12 11.95 -36.44
CA LYS A 537 1.79 12.81 -37.59
C LYS A 537 1.85 12.04 -38.90
N GLU A 538 2.88 11.23 -39.12
CA GLU A 538 2.98 10.36 -40.30
C GLU A 538 1.86 9.32 -40.34
N ALA A 539 1.48 8.73 -39.20
CA ALA A 539 0.36 7.80 -39.12
C ALA A 539 -0.97 8.49 -39.49
N LEU A 540 -1.20 9.70 -39.00
CA LEU A 540 -2.37 10.51 -39.35
C LEU A 540 -2.37 10.91 -40.83
N LEU A 541 -1.22 11.29 -41.38
CA LEU A 541 -1.08 11.60 -42.81
C LEU A 541 -1.32 10.37 -43.68
N ARG A 542 -0.78 9.19 -43.31
CA ARG A 542 -1.07 7.92 -44.00
C ARG A 542 -2.55 7.57 -43.92
N ALA A 543 -3.19 7.69 -42.76
CA ALA A 543 -4.62 7.43 -42.60
C ALA A 543 -5.48 8.40 -43.43
N SER A 544 -5.11 9.68 -43.47
CA SER A 544 -5.78 10.68 -44.31
C SER A 544 -5.57 10.42 -45.80
N ALA A 545 -4.38 9.99 -46.22
CA ALA A 545 -4.11 9.65 -47.62
C ALA A 545 -4.93 8.43 -48.07
N VAL A 546 -5.01 7.41 -47.22
CA VAL A 546 -5.87 6.23 -47.46
C VAL A 546 -7.35 6.63 -47.56
N ARG A 547 -7.84 7.52 -46.68
CA ARG A 547 -9.21 8.06 -46.77
C ARG A 547 -9.46 8.84 -48.06
N ARG A 548 -8.52 9.69 -48.49
CA ARG A 548 -8.67 10.44 -49.75
C ARG A 548 -8.71 9.52 -50.96
N LEU A 549 -7.85 8.49 -50.98
CA LEU A 549 -7.88 7.47 -52.03
C LEU A 549 -9.20 6.72 -52.05
N SER A 550 -9.74 6.32 -50.89
CA SER A 550 -11.06 5.67 -50.84
C SER A 550 -12.19 6.59 -51.30
N ASP A 551 -12.14 7.87 -50.93
CA ASP A 551 -13.15 8.86 -51.36
C ASP A 551 -13.07 9.17 -52.86
N GLU A 552 -11.86 9.22 -53.43
CA GLU A 552 -11.65 9.38 -54.87
C GLU A 552 -12.07 8.14 -55.65
N GLU A 553 -11.81 6.93 -55.15
CA GLU A 553 -12.33 5.70 -55.76
C GLU A 553 -13.86 5.66 -55.72
N LEU A 554 -14.48 6.10 -54.62
CA LEU A 554 -15.95 6.22 -54.50
C LEU A 554 -16.49 7.26 -55.48
N ARG A 555 -15.86 8.44 -55.58
CA ARG A 555 -16.23 9.49 -56.54
C ARG A 555 -16.07 9.02 -57.98
N ALA A 556 -14.99 8.30 -58.30
CA ALA A 556 -14.76 7.73 -59.61
C ALA A 556 -15.81 6.65 -59.95
N GLN A 557 -16.19 5.82 -58.98
CA GLN A 557 -17.28 4.85 -59.15
C GLN A 557 -18.62 5.55 -59.38
N THR A 558 -18.99 6.56 -58.58
CA THR A 558 -20.23 7.32 -58.81
C THR A 558 -20.22 8.05 -60.15
N HIS A 559 -19.09 8.64 -60.54
CA HIS A 559 -18.96 9.35 -61.82
C HIS A 559 -19.01 8.39 -63.02
N ALA A 560 -18.45 7.18 -62.90
CA ALA A 560 -18.56 6.14 -63.93
C ALA A 560 -20.00 5.65 -64.09
N VAL A 561 -20.74 5.52 -62.98
CA VAL A 561 -22.19 5.21 -62.98
C VAL A 561 -22.98 6.35 -63.66
N ASP A 562 -22.70 7.60 -63.33
CA ASP A 562 -23.39 8.77 -63.91
C ASP A 562 -23.12 8.93 -65.41
N LEU A 563 -21.89 8.69 -65.87
CA LEU A 563 -21.52 8.78 -67.27
C LEU A 563 -22.02 7.60 -68.13
N GLN A 564 -22.72 6.63 -67.53
CA GLN A 564 -23.09 5.37 -68.20
C GLN A 564 -21.87 4.73 -68.90
N LEU A 565 -20.68 4.89 -68.32
CA LEU A 565 -19.49 4.12 -68.69
C LEU A 565 -19.64 2.72 -68.10
N SER A 566 -20.74 2.05 -68.44
CA SER A 566 -20.81 0.60 -68.38
C SER A 566 -19.91 0.10 -69.49
N ASP A 567 -18.62 0.00 -69.19
CA ASP A 567 -17.68 -0.68 -70.05
C ASP A 567 -18.08 -2.17 -70.03
N GLY A 568 -18.87 -2.52 -71.03
CA GLY A 568 -19.36 -3.86 -71.27
C GLY A 568 -18.22 -4.76 -71.69
N THR A 569 -17.37 -5.16 -70.77
CA THR A 569 -16.48 -6.30 -70.96
C THR A 569 -16.38 -7.10 -69.67
N ASN A 570 -17.03 -8.26 -69.75
CA ASN A 570 -16.91 -9.43 -68.90
C ASN A 570 -15.49 -9.63 -68.37
N GLU A 571 -15.37 -9.85 -67.06
CA GLU A 571 -14.43 -10.74 -66.34
C GLU A 571 -14.20 -10.20 -64.90
N PRO A 572 -15.07 -10.53 -63.94
CA PRO A 572 -14.97 -10.07 -62.55
C PRO A 572 -13.84 -10.73 -61.74
N GLU A 573 -13.19 -11.79 -62.23
CA GLU A 573 -12.27 -12.59 -61.41
C GLU A 573 -10.80 -12.12 -61.45
N SER A 574 -10.38 -11.41 -62.50
CA SER A 574 -8.97 -10.98 -62.67
C SER A 574 -8.61 -9.68 -61.91
N LYS A 575 -9.58 -8.78 -61.72
CA LYS A 575 -9.34 -7.48 -61.07
C LYS A 575 -9.12 -7.58 -59.55
N GLU A 576 -9.74 -8.56 -58.90
CA GLU A 576 -9.58 -8.81 -57.45
C GLU A 576 -8.20 -9.43 -57.14
N GLN A 577 -7.68 -10.28 -58.04
CA GLN A 577 -6.32 -10.85 -57.96
C GLN A 577 -5.23 -9.82 -58.29
N ALA A 578 -5.46 -8.95 -59.27
CA ALA A 578 -4.55 -7.84 -59.57
C ALA A 578 -4.50 -6.79 -58.44
N ARG A 579 -5.63 -6.51 -57.77
CA ARG A 579 -5.69 -5.62 -56.59
C ARG A 579 -4.98 -6.20 -55.37
N ARG A 580 -5.01 -7.52 -55.18
CA ARG A 580 -4.26 -8.21 -54.13
C ARG A 580 -2.75 -8.26 -54.41
N GLN A 581 -2.34 -8.45 -55.66
CA GLN A 581 -0.92 -8.42 -56.04
C GLN A 581 -0.29 -7.01 -55.95
N LEU A 582 -1.07 -5.93 -56.14
CA LEU A 582 -0.61 -4.55 -55.98
C LEU A 582 -0.47 -4.10 -54.52
N LEU A 583 -1.10 -4.80 -53.57
CA LEU A 583 -1.05 -4.48 -52.15
C LEU A 583 0.11 -5.18 -51.41
N GLU A 584 0.75 -6.18 -52.03
CA GLU A 584 1.68 -7.09 -51.34
C GLU A 584 3.16 -6.96 -51.72
N ASP A 585 3.58 -6.25 -52.80
CA ASP A 585 5.03 -6.18 -53.10
C ASP A 585 5.49 -4.96 -53.97
N PRO A 586 6.22 -3.96 -53.44
CA PRO A 586 6.66 -2.79 -54.21
C PRO A 586 7.97 -2.93 -55.02
N LEU A 587 8.52 -4.13 -55.24
CA LEU A 587 9.94 -4.28 -55.65
C LEU A 587 10.23 -4.90 -57.03
N VAL A 588 9.33 -4.87 -58.02
CA VAL A 588 9.62 -5.41 -59.38
C VAL A 588 10.05 -4.31 -60.37
N PRO A 589 11.31 -4.27 -60.84
CA PRO A 589 11.77 -3.31 -61.85
C PRO A 589 11.37 -3.77 -63.26
N GLY A 590 10.53 -3.01 -63.99
CA GLY A 590 10.36 -3.22 -65.43
C GLY A 590 9.02 -2.87 -66.09
N MET A 591 7.96 -2.49 -65.37
CA MET A 591 6.70 -2.09 -66.01
C MET A 591 6.63 -0.56 -66.20
N GLN A 592 6.57 -0.12 -67.45
CA GLN A 592 6.30 1.29 -67.81
C GLN A 592 5.00 1.75 -67.15
N PRO A 593 4.98 2.92 -66.51
CA PRO A 593 3.80 3.42 -65.82
C PRO A 593 2.71 3.74 -66.84
N VAL A 594 1.47 3.37 -66.51
CA VAL A 594 0.22 3.64 -67.24
C VAL A 594 0.10 5.10 -67.72
N SER A 595 0.83 6.03 -67.08
CA SER A 595 0.98 7.42 -67.49
C SER A 595 1.59 7.63 -68.89
N GLU A 596 2.46 6.75 -69.38
CA GLU A 596 3.10 6.89 -70.70
C GLU A 596 2.14 6.52 -71.85
N ALA A 597 1.35 5.46 -71.70
CA ALA A 597 0.34 5.05 -72.67
C ALA A 597 -0.78 6.10 -72.80
N MET A 598 -1.16 6.72 -71.68
CA MET A 598 -2.18 7.77 -71.62
C MET A 598 -1.67 9.08 -72.24
N ARG A 599 -0.39 9.43 -72.05
CA ARG A 599 0.26 10.55 -72.76
C ARG A 599 0.34 10.33 -74.27
N HIS A 600 0.56 9.09 -74.72
CA HIS A 600 0.60 8.75 -76.14
C HIS A 600 -0.77 8.86 -76.82
N LEU A 601 -1.84 8.46 -76.12
CA LEU A 601 -3.24 8.64 -76.53
C LEU A 601 -3.62 10.12 -76.63
N TYR A 602 -3.21 10.93 -75.65
CA TYR A 602 -3.42 12.38 -75.64
C TYR A 602 -2.69 13.12 -76.78
N ARG A 603 -1.48 12.66 -77.16
CA ARG A 603 -0.75 13.19 -78.34
C ARG A 603 -1.44 12.85 -79.66
N GLN A 604 -2.10 11.70 -79.76
CA GLN A 604 -2.83 11.29 -80.96
C GLN A 604 -4.17 12.01 -81.13
N SER A 605 -4.85 12.36 -80.04
CA SER A 605 -6.17 13.00 -80.07
C SER A 605 -6.13 14.51 -80.30
N SER A 606 -4.97 15.17 -80.22
CA SER A 606 -4.90 16.63 -80.16
C SER A 606 -3.62 17.20 -80.82
N PRO A 607 -3.58 17.28 -82.17
CA PRO A 607 -2.40 17.73 -82.94
C PRO A 607 -2.01 19.21 -82.75
N HIS A 608 -2.80 19.97 -81.97
CA HIS A 608 -2.60 21.40 -81.72
C HIS A 608 -2.17 21.70 -80.28
N MET A 609 -1.97 20.66 -79.45
CA MET A 609 -1.52 20.81 -78.06
C MET A 609 0.01 20.76 -77.91
N ASP A 610 0.76 20.48 -78.98
CA ASP A 610 2.22 20.44 -78.95
C ASP A 610 2.84 21.81 -78.63
N GLU A 611 2.17 22.92 -78.93
CA GLU A 611 2.60 24.28 -78.53
C GLU A 611 2.38 24.56 -77.02
N TYR A 612 1.52 23.78 -76.36
CA TYR A 612 1.17 23.95 -74.95
C TYR A 612 1.81 22.91 -74.03
N MET A 613 2.39 21.86 -74.61
CA MET A 613 3.02 20.73 -73.90
C MET A 613 4.55 20.72 -74.01
N THR A 614 5.13 21.69 -74.73
CA THR A 614 6.58 21.86 -74.93
C THR A 614 7.16 22.91 -73.98
N SER A 615 7.07 22.68 -72.67
CA SER A 615 8.01 23.31 -71.73
C SER A 615 8.15 22.46 -70.47
N SER A 616 9.40 22.29 -70.05
CA SER A 616 9.94 21.58 -68.89
C SER A 616 9.83 20.05 -68.86
N GLU A 617 10.79 19.42 -69.54
CA GLU A 617 11.50 18.24 -69.03
C GLU A 617 12.38 18.69 -67.84
N ASP A 618 11.86 18.70 -66.62
CA ASP A 618 12.66 18.45 -65.40
C ASP A 618 11.80 18.64 -64.15
N ARG A 619 11.82 17.61 -63.29
CA ARG A 619 11.45 17.57 -61.86
C ARG A 619 10.70 18.81 -61.31
N VAL A 620 9.38 18.82 -61.41
CA VAL A 620 8.54 19.81 -60.72
C VAL A 620 8.06 19.25 -59.38
N ASP A 621 8.52 19.91 -58.33
CA ASP A 621 8.21 19.76 -56.91
C ASP A 621 6.69 19.93 -56.67
N PRO A 622 6.00 18.97 -56.00
CA PRO A 622 4.56 19.02 -55.74
C PRO A 622 4.11 20.19 -54.84
N LEU A 623 5.02 21.05 -54.39
CA LEU A 623 4.74 22.29 -53.64
C LEU A 623 4.67 23.56 -54.51
N SER A 624 4.82 23.46 -55.84
CA SER A 624 4.89 24.63 -56.73
C SER A 624 3.66 24.85 -57.63
N VAL A 625 2.58 24.07 -57.44
CA VAL A 625 1.36 24.15 -58.25
C VAL A 625 0.13 24.28 -57.36
N GLU A 626 0.04 25.39 -56.61
CA GLU A 626 -1.26 25.94 -56.21
C GLU A 626 -1.51 27.24 -56.96
N ARG A 627 -2.69 27.28 -57.56
CA ARG A 627 -3.19 28.20 -58.59
C ARG A 627 -3.17 29.66 -58.14
N PRO A 628 -3.09 30.64 -59.05
CA PRO A 628 -3.46 32.00 -58.72
C PRO A 628 -4.95 32.00 -58.37
N LEU A 629 -5.30 32.16 -57.10
CA LEU A 629 -6.65 32.55 -56.71
C LEU A 629 -6.94 33.87 -57.43
N SER A 630 -7.84 33.83 -58.41
CA SER A 630 -8.41 34.97 -59.13
C SER A 630 -9.26 35.91 -58.23
N HIS A 631 -9.02 35.86 -56.92
CA HIS A 631 -9.55 36.73 -55.88
C HIS A 631 -8.45 37.07 -54.85
N ALA A 632 -7.20 37.22 -55.28
CA ALA A 632 -6.19 37.88 -54.47
C ALA A 632 -6.65 39.32 -54.24
N VAL A 633 -7.25 39.59 -53.08
CA VAL A 633 -7.48 40.94 -52.58
C VAL A 633 -6.10 41.51 -52.27
N THR A 634 -5.50 42.15 -53.27
CA THR A 634 -4.34 43.01 -53.07
C THR A 634 -4.84 44.28 -52.39
N PHE A 635 -4.49 44.45 -51.13
CA PHE A 635 -4.75 45.67 -50.39
C PHE A 635 -3.85 46.80 -50.91
N ASN A 636 -4.42 47.98 -51.17
CA ASN A 636 -3.66 49.15 -51.61
C ASN A 636 -2.94 49.84 -50.44
N SER A 637 -3.20 49.40 -49.21
CA SER A 637 -2.55 49.89 -47.99
C SER A 637 -2.65 48.85 -46.87
N ASP A 638 -1.69 48.86 -45.95
CA ASP A 638 -1.74 48.04 -44.73
C ASP A 638 -3.00 48.31 -43.90
N THR A 639 -3.55 49.52 -43.97
CA THR A 639 -4.81 49.89 -43.30
C THR A 639 -6.03 49.20 -43.91
N GLU A 640 -6.06 49.00 -45.24
CA GLU A 640 -7.13 48.27 -45.93
C GLU A 640 -7.04 46.76 -45.61
N ALA A 641 -5.82 46.23 -45.52
CA ALA A 641 -5.57 44.84 -45.08
C ALA A 641 -6.07 44.60 -43.65
N GLU A 642 -5.78 45.52 -42.74
CA GLU A 642 -6.15 45.40 -41.33
C GLU A 642 -7.67 45.57 -41.10
N GLU A 643 -8.35 46.44 -41.85
CA GLU A 643 -9.81 46.57 -41.83
C GLU A 643 -10.51 45.33 -42.38
N GLN A 644 -10.01 44.76 -43.49
CA GLN A 644 -10.56 43.54 -44.08
C GLN A 644 -10.33 42.33 -43.17
N LEU A 645 -9.15 42.19 -42.57
CA LEU A 645 -8.84 41.14 -41.59
C LEU A 645 -9.68 41.29 -40.30
N LYS A 646 -10.03 42.51 -39.87
CA LYS A 646 -11.02 42.75 -38.81
C LYS A 646 -12.44 42.38 -39.24
N TRP A 647 -12.81 42.64 -40.49
CA TRP A 647 -14.12 42.30 -41.06
C TRP A 647 -14.30 40.79 -41.25
N GLU A 648 -13.24 40.08 -41.64
CA GLU A 648 -13.20 38.62 -41.79
C GLU A 648 -12.98 37.88 -40.46
N GLY A 649 -12.93 38.61 -39.34
CA GLY A 649 -12.90 38.01 -38.00
C GLY A 649 -11.54 37.40 -37.61
N PHE A 650 -10.46 37.65 -38.35
CA PHE A 650 -9.13 37.09 -38.07
C PHE A 650 -8.53 37.56 -36.72
N TYR A 651 -9.00 38.68 -36.17
CA TYR A 651 -8.57 39.23 -34.89
C TYR A 651 -9.60 39.08 -33.76
N GLN A 652 -10.73 38.42 -34.01
CA GLN A 652 -11.62 37.98 -32.94
C GLN A 652 -11.07 36.67 -32.37
N GLU A 653 -10.71 36.66 -31.09
CA GLU A 653 -10.32 35.45 -30.33
C GLU A 653 -11.29 34.30 -30.68
N PRO A 654 -10.89 33.24 -31.41
CA PRO A 654 -11.90 32.38 -32.00
C PRO A 654 -12.12 31.14 -31.15
N TYR A 655 -13.29 31.12 -30.55
CA TYR A 655 -14.12 29.92 -30.53
C TYR A 655 -14.61 29.62 -31.97
N VAL A 656 -14.67 28.32 -32.30
CA VAL A 656 -15.66 27.67 -33.19
C VAL A 656 -15.31 27.55 -34.69
N ASP A 657 -15.48 26.30 -35.16
CA ASP A 657 -15.65 25.82 -36.54
C ASP A 657 -14.45 25.78 -37.49
N GLN A 658 -13.66 24.70 -37.38
CA GLN A 658 -13.13 23.93 -38.52
C GLN A 658 -12.45 22.65 -37.98
N MET A 659 -13.18 21.55 -37.83
CA MET A 659 -12.58 20.22 -37.62
C MET A 659 -13.23 19.19 -38.55
N PRO A 660 -12.45 18.24 -39.09
CA PRO A 660 -12.80 17.50 -40.31
C PRO A 660 -13.96 16.53 -40.08
N THR A 661 -14.94 16.60 -40.97
CA THR A 661 -16.11 15.72 -41.06
C THR A 661 -15.66 14.27 -41.33
N GLY A 662 -15.81 13.40 -40.33
CA GLY A 662 -15.47 11.98 -40.43
C GLY A 662 -16.61 11.02 -40.15
N ASP A 663 -17.50 11.32 -39.19
CA ASP A 663 -18.66 10.47 -38.90
C ASP A 663 -19.75 11.23 -38.13
N LEU A 664 -21.01 10.91 -38.41
CA LEU A 664 -22.20 11.51 -37.75
C LEU A 664 -22.25 11.23 -36.24
N ASP A 665 -21.63 10.13 -35.79
CA ASP A 665 -21.51 9.80 -34.36
C ASP A 665 -20.41 10.58 -33.65
N ASP A 666 -19.34 10.97 -34.37
CA ASP A 666 -18.30 11.86 -33.84
C ASP A 666 -18.83 13.27 -33.62
N MET A 667 -19.75 13.76 -34.45
CA MET A 667 -20.44 15.04 -34.21
C MET A 667 -21.28 15.02 -32.92
N ALA A 668 -21.96 13.91 -32.64
CA ALA A 668 -22.74 13.78 -31.42
C ALA A 668 -21.86 13.63 -30.18
N HIS A 669 -20.72 12.94 -30.29
CA HIS A 669 -19.77 12.76 -29.21
C HIS A 669 -18.98 14.04 -28.90
N THR A 670 -18.50 14.74 -29.94
CA THR A 670 -17.85 16.05 -29.81
C THR A 670 -18.81 17.11 -29.29
N TYR A 671 -20.04 17.17 -29.77
CA TYR A 671 -21.07 18.07 -29.23
C TYR A 671 -21.40 17.78 -27.75
N ARG A 672 -21.35 16.51 -27.31
CA ARG A 672 -21.53 16.15 -25.89
C ARG A 672 -20.30 16.54 -25.04
N LEU A 673 -19.08 16.36 -25.57
CA LEU A 673 -17.84 16.74 -24.91
C LEU A 673 -17.67 18.26 -24.78
N THR A 674 -17.93 19.01 -25.84
CA THR A 674 -17.86 20.48 -25.82
C THR A 674 -18.94 21.05 -24.92
N ASN A 675 -20.17 20.54 -24.96
CA ASN A 675 -21.21 20.93 -24.00
C ASN A 675 -20.84 20.59 -22.56
N ARG A 676 -20.18 19.45 -22.30
CA ARG A 676 -19.71 19.10 -20.95
C ARG A 676 -18.67 20.10 -20.47
N TRP A 677 -17.68 20.41 -21.30
CA TRP A 677 -16.63 21.36 -20.94
C TRP A 677 -17.18 22.77 -20.72
N HIS A 678 -18.10 23.25 -21.57
CA HIS A 678 -18.80 24.51 -21.37
C HIS A 678 -19.63 24.53 -20.07
N ARG A 679 -20.30 23.43 -19.73
CA ARG A 679 -21.06 23.30 -18.48
C ARG A 679 -20.14 23.31 -17.25
N GLU A 680 -19.00 22.63 -17.31
CA GLU A 680 -18.00 22.62 -16.25
C GLU A 680 -17.33 24.00 -16.09
N ALA A 681 -17.00 24.68 -17.19
CA ALA A 681 -16.43 26.02 -17.18
C ALA A 681 -17.41 27.09 -16.64
N ALA A 682 -18.69 27.03 -17.06
CA ALA A 682 -19.72 27.92 -16.53
C ALA A 682 -19.99 27.66 -15.03
N ALA A 683 -20.00 26.40 -14.59
CA ALA A 683 -20.15 26.05 -13.19
C ALA A 683 -18.97 26.54 -12.33
N LYS A 684 -17.74 26.46 -12.86
CA LYS A 684 -16.54 26.98 -12.19
C LYS A 684 -16.60 28.51 -12.02
N LYS A 685 -17.01 29.24 -13.07
CA LYS A 685 -17.18 30.69 -13.03
C LYS A 685 -18.25 31.13 -12.01
N LEU A 686 -19.36 30.39 -11.94
CA LEU A 686 -20.44 30.62 -10.96
C LEU A 686 -19.96 30.36 -9.51
N LEU A 687 -19.07 29.38 -9.32
CA LEU A 687 -18.42 29.11 -8.03
C LEU A 687 -17.45 30.23 -7.63
N GLU A 688 -16.67 30.76 -8.57
CA GLU A 688 -15.78 31.90 -8.34
C GLU A 688 -16.59 33.17 -7.98
N GLU A 689 -17.73 33.40 -8.65
CA GLU A 689 -18.68 34.48 -8.31
C GLU A 689 -19.34 34.26 -6.94
N LEU A 690 -19.73 33.03 -6.58
CA LEU A 690 -20.28 32.73 -5.25
C LEU A 690 -19.22 32.86 -4.14
N GLN A 691 -17.98 32.47 -4.41
CA GLN A 691 -16.85 32.64 -3.47
C GLN A 691 -16.50 34.11 -3.25
N SER A 692 -16.57 34.95 -4.29
CA SER A 692 -16.34 36.39 -4.17
C SER A 692 -17.49 37.10 -3.42
N THR A 693 -18.73 36.62 -3.57
CA THR A 693 -19.91 37.24 -2.94
C THR A 693 -20.11 36.84 -1.48
N TYR A 694 -19.82 35.58 -1.10
CA TYR A 694 -20.13 35.05 0.24
C TYR A 694 -18.91 34.83 1.16
N GLY A 695 -17.70 35.09 0.66
CA GLY A 695 -16.45 35.05 1.44
C GLY A 695 -15.97 33.63 1.80
N LYS A 696 -14.64 33.47 1.87
CA LYS A 696 -13.91 32.19 2.06
C LYS A 696 -14.21 31.39 3.35
N LYS A 697 -15.18 31.80 4.18
CA LYS A 697 -15.40 31.24 5.53
C LYS A 697 -16.65 30.38 5.71
N SER A 698 -17.46 30.18 4.66
CA SER A 698 -18.66 29.33 4.79
C SER A 698 -18.35 27.86 4.51
N ARG A 699 -18.29 27.07 5.60
CA ARG A 699 -18.06 25.61 5.67
C ARG A 699 -19.12 24.74 4.96
N ARG A 700 -19.95 25.33 4.10
CA ARG A 700 -21.06 24.68 3.37
C ARG A 700 -20.73 24.34 1.91
N PHE A 701 -19.58 24.76 1.38
CA PHE A 701 -19.21 24.52 -0.02
C PHE A 701 -18.32 23.29 -0.24
N ASP A 702 -17.75 22.72 0.82
CA ASP A 702 -16.99 21.47 0.73
C ASP A 702 -17.92 20.27 0.87
N TYR A 703 -17.92 19.37 -0.12
CA TYR A 703 -18.62 18.07 -0.18
C TYR A 703 -20.04 17.96 -0.76
N GLN A 704 -20.42 18.80 -1.72
CA GLN A 704 -21.49 18.42 -2.66
C GLN A 704 -20.88 18.07 -4.01
N LYS A 705 -20.88 16.79 -4.38
CA LYS A 705 -20.47 16.33 -5.71
C LYS A 705 -21.23 17.18 -6.75
N MET A 706 -20.47 17.90 -7.57
CA MET A 706 -20.93 18.87 -8.59
C MET A 706 -22.08 18.37 -9.50
N GLY A 707 -22.25 17.05 -9.62
CA GLY A 707 -23.33 16.43 -10.39
C GLY A 707 -24.73 16.53 -9.78
N ASP A 708 -24.87 16.69 -8.47
CA ASP A 708 -26.16 16.62 -7.77
C ASP A 708 -26.85 17.97 -7.61
N VAL A 709 -26.12 19.09 -7.60
CA VAL A 709 -26.70 20.43 -7.35
C VAL A 709 -27.24 21.08 -8.62
N LEU A 710 -26.77 20.66 -9.80
CA LEU A 710 -27.11 21.27 -11.09
C LEU A 710 -27.65 20.28 -12.12
N GLU A 711 -27.96 19.04 -11.71
CA GLU A 711 -28.39 17.94 -12.59
C GLU A 711 -27.49 17.73 -13.83
N ILE A 712 -26.22 18.16 -13.77
CA ILE A 712 -25.27 18.16 -14.89
C ILE A 712 -25.05 16.73 -15.44
N ASN A 713 -25.25 15.72 -14.60
CA ASN A 713 -25.16 14.31 -14.96
C ASN A 713 -26.42 13.73 -15.62
N ASN A 714 -27.52 14.48 -15.67
CA ASN A 714 -28.76 13.99 -16.27
C ASN A 714 -28.84 14.40 -17.75
N ALA A 715 -28.43 13.48 -18.64
CA ALA A 715 -28.46 13.69 -20.09
C ALA A 715 -29.88 13.97 -20.67
N ARG A 716 -30.93 13.79 -19.87
CA ARG A 716 -32.33 14.04 -20.25
C ARG A 716 -32.88 15.41 -19.84
N VAL A 717 -32.15 16.20 -19.04
CA VAL A 717 -32.66 17.49 -18.54
C VAL A 717 -31.86 18.64 -19.15
N GLN A 718 -32.54 19.46 -19.93
CA GLN A 718 -31.99 20.69 -20.51
C GLN A 718 -32.17 21.83 -19.48
N PRO A 719 -31.09 22.50 -19.03
CA PRO A 719 -31.22 23.58 -18.07
C PRO A 719 -31.90 24.81 -18.71
N LYS A 720 -32.80 25.45 -17.95
CA LYS A 720 -33.50 26.68 -18.37
C LYS A 720 -32.47 27.76 -18.71
N GLY A 721 -32.51 28.27 -19.95
CA GLY A 721 -31.65 29.37 -20.43
C GLY A 721 -30.78 29.04 -21.65
N PHE A 722 -30.73 27.78 -22.10
CA PHE A 722 -30.00 27.39 -23.31
C PHE A 722 -30.92 27.31 -24.55
N PRO A 723 -30.47 27.78 -25.73
CA PRO A 723 -31.26 27.76 -26.96
C PRO A 723 -31.52 26.32 -27.44
N VAL A 724 -32.77 26.07 -27.85
CA VAL A 724 -33.20 24.79 -28.45
C VAL A 724 -32.75 24.75 -29.90
N VAL A 725 -31.80 23.87 -30.24
CA VAL A 725 -31.52 23.54 -31.63
C VAL A 725 -32.67 22.67 -32.14
N ALA A 726 -33.58 23.26 -32.90
CA ALA A 726 -34.67 22.54 -33.54
C ALA A 726 -34.11 21.52 -34.53
N ARG A 727 -34.23 20.23 -34.21
CA ARG A 727 -33.91 19.14 -35.14
C ARG A 727 -34.97 19.14 -36.24
N GLY A 728 -34.60 19.69 -37.40
CA GLY A 728 -35.42 19.74 -38.60
C GLY A 728 -35.81 18.36 -39.12
N MET A 729 -37.08 18.25 -39.51
CA MET A 729 -37.69 17.35 -40.50
C MET A 729 -37.56 15.84 -40.27
N LYS A 730 -38.63 15.25 -39.71
CA LYS A 730 -38.98 13.84 -39.96
C LYS A 730 -39.42 13.70 -41.42
N PRO A 731 -39.01 12.64 -42.15
CA PRO A 731 -39.68 12.27 -43.37
C PRO A 731 -41.05 11.70 -42.99
N SER A 732 -42.11 12.36 -43.45
CA SER A 732 -43.46 11.81 -43.44
C SER A 732 -43.57 10.75 -44.53
N GLU A 733 -44.16 9.61 -44.15
CA GLU A 733 -44.82 8.60 -44.98
C GLU A 733 -44.85 8.89 -46.50
N GLY A 734 -44.11 8.06 -47.24
CA GLY A 734 -44.05 7.96 -48.70
C GLY A 734 -43.22 6.76 -49.10
#